data_AF-A0A9P4VT07-F1
#
_entry.id   AF-A0A9P4VT07-F1
#
_cell.length_a   1.000
_cell.length_b   1.000
_cell.length_c   1.000
_cell.angle_alpha   90.00
_cell.angle_beta   90.00
_cell.angle_gamma   90.00
#
_symmetry.space_group_name_H-M   'P 1'
#
loop_
_entity.id
_entity.type
_entity.pdbx_description
1 polymer ?
#
loop_
_entity_poly.entity_id
_entity_poly.type
_entity_poly.pdbx_seq_one_letter_code
_entity_poly.pdbx_strand_id
1 'polypeptide(L)'
;MSASVWPPVAPDDLLKEEEASLARELEWLLDSLQDTLHSLKAGLEECVALLAPRDPGSTLVLSSVRSESIKGFVTRVGTRIVKGNIRLRLPSLPHPRGSPGFDFGVASSAEAHELIIDQLISVRTSINSCLDVVDASTWTGDKTNANFISGQLRLLYDNLEDARQALKGDRDSHKPWWENALDEKTFDPPLPPNLSLHFYILDAALVLEVRTLEPYNPAEESAFSLRRGLGAVVALGSTKTQQHDEVNQTFSYMGKAERVSFDMAPALLTAVDSSSHVHLIIGSNPLAGARCSRSLGVGARAILLAPEDALLHYGLTKRIDTGEVEWLKREFRDEDLTTLGREEINHVVDAVFVTLGGRHAMSTQISSLCRRLRIPINVADAPNLCSFTLLSQYSDGPLQVGVTTSGKGCKLASRIRREIASSLPSELGQAVDRLGSMRRRIWEEDHAAELALDLEAEEEDSGQPATFNKLVTPTDAEAAKTRRMRWLAQICEYWPLRRLASITDADIEIVLKSYTNSDSSNLDPTTLDNRRRRGKIILAGTGPGHPDLLTTATLKAIQTADIVLADKLVPGPIMDLVPRRTTIHTAKKFPGNADAAQEELHRLALQALQAEKTVLRLKQGDPYIFGRGAEEFHFFREKGYIPVVLPGVTSALSAPLFANIPPTHRAVADQVLICTGTGRHGQPPDPPEHIPSRTVVFLMALHRLGALVTSLTGEDKRWPKTTPCAVVERASCPDQRVLRSTLEFVTAAVEEEGSRPPGLIVVGAACGVLEELKAGERWRVEDGFEGLEGLSRAFGRREDFFRDLEVEGVIDVFPYLLHAALVIVLEALEMEDQDGRDGLDEDLFGGCDVAAAGGAEVAVEGLAVCKPFERVGDVVHVRGTDV
;
A
#
# COMPACT_ATOMS: atom_id res chain seq x y z
N MET A 1 17.61 -26.89 -38.30
CA MET A 1 17.89 -27.66 -39.54
C MET A 1 17.36 -29.06 -39.37
N SER A 2 16.77 -29.63 -40.42
CA SER A 2 16.19 -30.97 -40.44
C SER A 2 17.24 -32.05 -40.14
N ALA A 3 17.06 -32.79 -39.05
CA ALA A 3 17.63 -34.12 -38.93
C ALA A 3 16.47 -35.12 -39.04
N SER A 4 16.06 -35.40 -40.27
CA SER A 4 15.40 -36.66 -40.58
C SER A 4 16.43 -37.76 -40.35
N VAL A 5 16.50 -38.28 -39.11
CA VAL A 5 17.32 -39.44 -38.76
C VAL A 5 16.80 -40.60 -39.59
N TRP A 6 17.64 -41.08 -40.52
CA TRP A 6 17.34 -42.20 -41.40
C TRP A 6 18.29 -43.37 -41.06
N PRO A 7 17.77 -44.59 -40.83
CA PRO A 7 16.37 -45.00 -40.91
C PRO A 7 15.51 -44.39 -39.77
N PRO A 8 14.18 -44.24 -39.98
CA PRO A 8 13.28 -43.71 -38.96
C PRO A 8 13.31 -44.64 -37.74
N VAL A 9 13.79 -44.12 -36.62
CA VAL A 9 13.75 -44.79 -35.33
C VAL A 9 12.27 -44.93 -34.93
N ALA A 10 11.83 -46.13 -34.55
CA ALA A 10 10.46 -46.34 -34.12
C ALA A 10 10.15 -45.41 -32.93
N PRO A 11 8.92 -44.88 -32.79
CA PRO A 11 8.56 -44.00 -31.67
C PRO A 11 8.93 -44.58 -30.31
N ASP A 12 8.79 -45.90 -30.14
CA ASP A 12 9.18 -46.61 -28.90
C ASP A 12 10.69 -46.63 -28.68
N ASP A 13 11.50 -46.62 -29.74
CA ASP A 13 12.96 -46.59 -29.64
C ASP A 13 13.48 -45.14 -29.47
N LEU A 14 12.74 -44.14 -29.98
CA LEU A 14 12.99 -42.72 -29.65
C LEU A 14 12.74 -42.43 -28.18
N LEU A 15 11.65 -42.95 -27.62
CA LEU A 15 11.34 -42.82 -26.19
C LEU A 15 12.43 -43.49 -25.33
N LYS A 16 12.91 -44.68 -25.70
CA LYS A 16 14.02 -45.34 -25.00
C LYS A 16 15.33 -44.56 -25.09
N GLU A 17 15.65 -43.96 -26.24
CA GLU A 17 16.86 -43.14 -26.38
C GLU A 17 16.76 -41.81 -25.63
N GLU A 18 15.56 -41.22 -25.58
CA GLU A 18 15.28 -40.05 -24.74
C GLU A 18 15.44 -40.40 -23.25
N GLU A 19 14.82 -41.49 -22.80
CA GLU A 19 14.99 -42.01 -21.42
C GLU A 19 16.45 -42.33 -21.11
N ALA A 20 17.20 -42.94 -22.04
CA ALA A 20 18.62 -43.24 -21.87
C ALA A 20 19.49 -41.97 -21.86
N SER A 21 19.13 -40.95 -22.64
CA SER A 21 19.82 -39.65 -22.62
C SER A 21 19.58 -38.92 -21.30
N LEU A 22 18.32 -38.88 -20.84
CA LEU A 22 17.96 -38.29 -19.55
C LEU A 22 18.63 -39.01 -18.38
N ALA A 23 18.74 -40.34 -18.43
CA ALA A 23 19.46 -41.11 -17.41
C ALA A 23 20.95 -40.76 -17.37
N ARG A 24 21.61 -40.60 -18.53
CA ARG A 24 23.03 -40.18 -18.61
C ARG A 24 23.23 -38.74 -18.13
N GLU A 25 22.31 -37.84 -18.48
CA GLU A 25 22.34 -36.45 -18.00
C GLU A 25 22.17 -36.39 -16.48
N LEU A 26 21.23 -37.16 -15.92
CA LEU A 26 21.03 -37.24 -14.47
C LEU A 26 22.25 -37.81 -13.76
N GLU A 27 22.85 -38.88 -14.29
CA GLU A 27 24.08 -39.46 -13.74
C GLU A 27 25.24 -38.44 -13.74
N TRP A 28 25.42 -37.72 -14.85
CA TRP A 28 26.43 -36.66 -14.94
C TRP A 28 26.17 -35.51 -13.96
N LEU A 29 24.92 -35.08 -13.81
CA LEU A 29 24.55 -34.02 -12.85
C LEU A 29 24.82 -34.45 -11.39
N LEU A 30 24.48 -35.69 -11.04
CA LEU A 30 24.72 -36.22 -9.69
C LEU A 30 26.22 -36.34 -9.37
N ASP A 31 27.06 -36.65 -10.37
CA ASP A 31 28.52 -36.70 -10.21
C ASP A 31 29.11 -35.29 -10.07
N SER A 32 28.72 -34.34 -10.93
CA SER A 32 29.18 -32.94 -10.84
C SER A 32 28.74 -32.26 -9.53
N LEU A 33 27.60 -32.66 -8.96
CA LEU A 33 27.14 -32.17 -7.67
C LEU A 33 28.10 -32.54 -6.52
N GLN A 34 28.79 -33.69 -6.60
CA GLN A 34 29.70 -34.13 -5.54
C GLN A 34 30.87 -33.16 -5.34
N ASP A 35 31.44 -32.65 -6.43
CA ASP A 35 32.53 -31.67 -6.39
C ASP A 35 32.09 -30.36 -5.73
N THR A 36 30.84 -29.95 -5.98
CA THR A 36 30.27 -28.75 -5.36
C THR A 36 30.02 -28.97 -3.88
N LEU A 37 29.48 -30.13 -3.49
CA LEU A 37 29.28 -30.49 -2.07
C LEU A 37 30.61 -30.54 -1.32
N HIS A 38 31.69 -30.99 -1.96
CA HIS A 38 33.02 -30.99 -1.36
C HIS A 38 33.54 -29.56 -1.11
N SER A 39 33.35 -28.66 -2.07
CA SER A 39 33.71 -27.24 -1.94
C SER A 39 32.89 -26.54 -0.85
N LEU A 40 31.59 -26.82 -0.78
CA LEU A 40 30.71 -26.32 0.27
C LEU A 40 31.14 -26.82 1.65
N LYS A 41 31.53 -28.09 1.77
CA LYS A 41 32.04 -28.66 3.02
C LYS A 41 33.20 -27.84 3.59
N ALA A 42 34.17 -27.50 2.74
CA ALA A 42 35.32 -26.70 3.16
C ALA A 42 34.91 -25.34 3.73
N GLY A 43 33.98 -24.63 3.08
CA GLY A 43 33.45 -23.36 3.58
C GLY A 43 32.67 -23.50 4.90
N LEU A 44 31.92 -24.59 5.09
CA LEU A 44 31.23 -24.88 6.34
C LEU A 44 32.21 -25.22 7.48
N GLU A 45 33.30 -25.93 7.19
CA GLU A 45 34.37 -26.21 8.15
C GLU A 45 35.06 -24.92 8.61
N GLU A 46 35.27 -23.97 7.71
CA GLU A 46 35.76 -22.62 8.06
C GLU A 46 34.80 -21.91 9.02
N CYS A 47 33.51 -21.89 8.72
CA CYS A 47 32.50 -21.31 9.63
C CYS A 47 32.50 -21.97 11.02
N VAL A 48 32.64 -23.31 11.10
CA VAL A 48 32.80 -24.01 12.38
C VAL A 48 34.07 -23.55 13.10
N ALA A 49 35.16 -23.34 12.37
CA ALA A 49 36.43 -22.89 12.93
C ALA A 49 36.37 -21.45 13.48
N LEU A 50 35.56 -20.57 12.88
CA LEU A 50 35.27 -19.20 13.36
C LEU A 50 34.41 -19.21 14.63
N LEU A 51 33.49 -20.16 14.75
CA LEU A 51 32.63 -20.33 15.93
C LEU A 51 33.28 -21.13 17.06
N ALA A 52 34.43 -21.77 16.78
CA ALA A 52 35.18 -22.51 17.77
C ALA A 52 35.83 -21.55 18.80
N PRO A 53 35.92 -21.94 20.08
CA PRO A 53 36.61 -21.12 21.08
C PRO A 53 38.12 -21.04 20.77
N ARG A 54 38.60 -19.84 20.41
CA ARG A 54 40.02 -19.51 20.20
C ARG A 54 40.51 -18.53 21.27
N ASP A 55 41.77 -18.63 21.69
CA ASP A 55 42.42 -17.75 22.68
C ASP A 55 43.70 -17.14 22.06
N PRO A 56 43.86 -15.79 22.02
CA PRO A 56 42.93 -14.76 22.49
C PRO A 56 41.65 -14.69 21.62
N GLY A 57 40.50 -14.48 22.27
CA GLY A 57 39.22 -14.30 21.58
C GLY A 57 39.11 -12.98 20.81
N SER A 58 38.07 -12.83 20.00
CA SER A 58 37.81 -11.63 19.18
C SER A 58 37.28 -10.48 20.04
N THR A 59 37.85 -9.29 19.94
CA THR A 59 37.34 -8.09 20.62
C THR A 59 36.37 -7.34 19.71
N LEU A 60 35.16 -7.08 20.20
CA LEU A 60 34.06 -6.49 19.45
C LEU A 60 33.66 -5.17 20.11
N VAL A 61 33.47 -4.13 19.29
CA VAL A 61 32.94 -2.84 19.75
C VAL A 61 31.44 -2.95 19.93
N LEU A 62 30.92 -2.48 21.05
CA LEU A 62 29.49 -2.56 21.33
C LEU A 62 28.71 -1.55 20.49
N SER A 63 27.71 -2.04 19.76
CA SER A 63 26.74 -1.24 19.04
C SER A 63 25.34 -1.41 19.65
N SER A 64 24.53 -0.36 19.57
CA SER A 64 23.10 -0.39 19.95
C SER A 64 22.26 0.10 18.79
N VAL A 65 21.15 -0.59 18.52
CA VAL A 65 20.20 -0.24 17.44
C VAL A 65 19.61 1.16 17.63
N ARG A 66 19.62 1.67 18.87
CA ARG A 66 18.83 2.85 19.27
C ARG A 66 19.68 4.10 19.50
N SER A 67 20.94 4.09 19.06
CA SER A 67 21.88 5.22 19.21
C SER A 67 22.00 5.72 20.66
N GLU A 68 21.89 4.81 21.62
CA GLU A 68 22.13 5.08 23.03
C GLU A 68 23.59 5.49 23.21
N SER A 69 23.89 6.36 24.18
CA SER A 69 25.28 6.73 24.50
C SER A 69 25.99 5.58 25.22
N ILE A 70 26.29 4.52 24.46
CA ILE A 70 27.06 3.35 24.86
C ILE A 70 28.48 3.55 24.38
N LYS A 71 29.45 3.34 25.27
CA LYS A 71 30.85 3.19 24.90
C LYS A 71 31.38 1.93 25.55
N GLY A 72 32.10 1.10 24.82
CA GLY A 72 32.60 -0.14 25.39
C GLY A 72 33.00 -1.17 24.35
N PHE A 73 33.68 -2.20 24.83
CA PHE A 73 34.08 -3.35 24.04
C PHE A 73 33.86 -4.63 24.86
N VAL A 74 33.68 -5.74 24.16
CA VAL A 74 33.55 -7.08 24.74
C VAL A 74 34.46 -8.04 24.00
N THR A 75 35.04 -9.01 24.68
CA THR A 75 35.85 -10.07 24.08
C THR A 75 35.05 -11.36 24.05
N ARG A 76 34.82 -11.88 22.85
CA ARG A 76 34.08 -13.13 22.57
C ARG A 76 35.05 -14.28 22.36
N VAL A 77 34.81 -15.41 23.03
CA VAL A 77 35.50 -16.69 22.81
C VAL A 77 34.45 -17.74 22.44
N GLY A 78 34.41 -18.10 21.15
CA GLY A 78 33.37 -18.98 20.60
C GLY A 78 31.97 -18.37 20.77
N THR A 79 31.07 -19.06 21.48
CA THR A 79 29.69 -18.61 21.72
C THR A 79 29.53 -17.77 22.99
N ARG A 80 30.63 -17.40 23.67
CA ARG A 80 30.60 -16.77 25.00
C ARG A 80 31.32 -15.43 25.01
N ILE A 81 30.82 -14.49 25.82
CA ILE A 81 31.52 -13.24 26.16
C ILE A 81 32.27 -13.47 27.48
N VAL A 82 33.60 -13.34 27.43
CA VAL A 82 34.48 -13.65 28.58
C VAL A 82 35.02 -12.41 29.28
N LYS A 83 35.08 -11.27 28.60
CA LYS A 83 35.56 -9.99 29.13
C LYS A 83 34.81 -8.84 28.46
N GLY A 84 34.77 -7.69 29.11
CA GLY A 84 34.25 -6.47 28.49
C GLY A 84 34.09 -5.32 29.47
N ASN A 85 34.05 -4.11 28.94
CA ASN A 85 33.77 -2.89 29.69
C ASN A 85 32.67 -2.11 28.97
N ILE A 86 31.63 -1.74 29.70
CA ILE A 86 30.43 -1.08 29.17
C ILE A 86 30.16 0.17 29.98
N ARG A 87 30.20 1.32 29.32
CA ARG A 87 29.85 2.62 29.86
C ARG A 87 28.54 3.09 29.26
N LEU A 88 27.52 3.24 30.12
CA LEU A 88 26.17 3.66 29.74
C LEU A 88 25.83 5.05 30.28
N ARG A 89 25.29 5.90 29.42
CA ARG A 89 24.64 7.16 29.81
C ARG A 89 23.18 7.15 29.36
N LEU A 90 22.27 6.98 30.33
CA LEU A 90 20.83 6.95 30.09
C LEU A 90 20.15 8.17 30.72
N PRO A 91 19.31 8.91 29.98
CA PRO A 91 18.52 10.03 30.54
C PRO A 91 17.45 9.58 31.55
N SER A 92 16.96 8.34 31.43
CA SER A 92 15.89 7.77 32.26
C SER A 92 16.38 7.22 33.61
N LEU A 93 17.70 7.18 33.85
CA LEU A 93 18.28 6.61 35.06
C LEU A 93 19.22 7.64 35.72
N PRO A 94 18.95 8.12 36.95
CA PRO A 94 19.81 9.11 37.61
C PRO A 94 21.19 8.53 37.90
N HIS A 95 22.25 9.23 37.49
CA HIS A 95 23.63 8.73 37.63
C HIS A 95 24.08 8.63 39.10
N PRO A 96 24.98 7.69 39.43
CA PRO A 96 25.60 7.61 40.76
C PRO A 96 26.37 8.90 41.09
N ARG A 97 26.34 9.34 42.35
CA ARG A 97 27.03 10.57 42.77
C ARG A 97 28.52 10.50 42.43
N GLY A 98 28.98 11.41 41.56
CA GLY A 98 30.40 11.54 41.19
C GLY A 98 30.83 10.85 39.90
N SER A 99 29.92 10.17 39.17
CA SER A 99 30.22 9.56 37.87
C SER A 99 29.37 10.17 36.74
N PRO A 100 29.92 10.42 35.54
CA PRO A 100 29.16 10.92 34.40
C PRO A 100 28.34 9.83 33.69
N GLY A 101 28.29 8.60 34.21
CA GLY A 101 27.57 7.46 33.64
C GLY A 101 27.68 6.21 34.53
N PHE A 102 27.06 5.11 34.10
CA PHE A 102 27.23 3.81 34.74
C PHE A 102 28.31 3.03 34.01
N ASP A 103 29.34 2.59 34.73
CA ASP A 103 30.45 1.78 34.20
C ASP A 103 30.31 0.35 34.74
N PHE A 104 30.24 -0.63 33.85
CA PHE A 104 30.08 -2.04 34.15
C PHE A 104 31.22 -2.84 33.51
N GLY A 105 31.90 -3.69 34.28
CA GLY A 105 32.82 -4.70 33.76
C GLY A 105 32.17 -6.08 33.75
N VAL A 106 32.44 -6.91 32.72
CA VAL A 106 32.11 -8.34 32.80
C VAL A 106 32.94 -8.95 33.93
N ALA A 107 32.28 -9.59 34.90
CA ALA A 107 32.94 -10.08 36.10
C ALA A 107 33.95 -11.19 35.75
N SER A 108 35.18 -11.08 36.28
CA SER A 108 36.26 -12.04 36.02
C SER A 108 36.51 -13.00 37.20
N SER A 109 35.57 -13.10 38.15
CA SER A 109 35.71 -13.96 39.33
C SER A 109 35.35 -15.41 38.99
N ALA A 110 35.88 -16.38 39.75
CA ALA A 110 35.57 -17.80 39.54
C ALA A 110 34.09 -18.16 39.82
N GLU A 111 33.33 -17.24 40.44
CA GLU A 111 31.88 -17.38 40.68
C GLU A 111 31.01 -16.60 39.68
N ALA A 112 31.62 -15.93 38.69
CA ALA A 112 30.88 -15.17 37.68
C ALA A 112 30.17 -16.13 36.71
N HIS A 113 28.91 -15.83 36.38
CA HIS A 113 28.18 -16.56 35.35
C HIS A 113 28.67 -16.18 33.96
N GLU A 114 28.84 -17.18 33.09
CA GLU A 114 29.27 -16.97 31.71
C GLU A 114 28.14 -16.32 30.89
N LEU A 115 28.47 -15.26 30.15
CA LEU A 115 27.57 -14.64 29.17
C LEU A 115 27.55 -15.47 27.89
N ILE A 116 26.49 -16.25 27.68
CA ILE A 116 26.30 -17.11 26.51
C ILE A 116 25.42 -16.41 25.47
N ILE A 117 25.83 -16.45 24.21
CA ILE A 117 25.03 -15.97 23.07
C ILE A 117 24.33 -17.18 22.44
N ASP A 118 23.08 -17.44 22.84
CA ASP A 118 22.29 -18.61 22.41
C ASP A 118 22.19 -18.73 20.88
N GLN A 119 22.05 -17.61 20.16
CA GLN A 119 22.00 -17.60 18.68
C GLN A 119 23.25 -18.23 18.06
N LEU A 120 24.44 -18.01 18.64
CA LEU A 120 25.68 -18.60 18.11
C LEU A 120 25.78 -20.11 18.38
N ILE A 121 25.10 -20.61 19.42
CA ILE A 121 24.96 -22.06 19.65
C ILE A 121 24.06 -22.66 18.57
N SER A 122 22.94 -22.02 18.27
CA SER A 122 22.02 -22.45 17.20
C SER A 122 22.74 -22.47 15.85
N VAL A 123 23.44 -21.40 15.48
CA VAL A 123 24.23 -21.32 14.23
C VAL A 123 25.25 -22.45 14.18
N ARG A 124 26.03 -22.66 15.25
CA ARG A 124 27.01 -23.75 15.30
C ARG A 124 26.36 -25.12 15.14
N THR A 125 25.19 -25.33 15.74
CA THR A 125 24.45 -26.61 15.64
C THR A 125 23.98 -26.84 14.22
N SER A 126 23.32 -25.87 13.59
CA SER A 126 22.83 -25.96 12.22
C SER A 126 23.97 -26.16 11.21
N ILE A 127 25.11 -25.49 11.39
CA ILE A 127 26.29 -25.68 10.52
C ILE A 127 26.88 -27.09 10.69
N ASN A 128 26.97 -27.62 11.91
CA ASN A 128 27.42 -29.01 12.11
C ASN A 128 26.43 -30.00 11.46
N SER A 129 25.12 -29.76 11.56
CA SER A 129 24.12 -30.56 10.86
C SER A 129 24.25 -30.46 9.34
N CYS A 130 24.63 -29.30 8.79
CA CYS A 130 24.97 -29.19 7.37
C CYS A 130 26.15 -30.07 6.99
N LEU A 131 27.22 -30.09 7.80
CA LEU A 131 28.38 -30.96 7.57
C LEU A 131 27.99 -32.44 7.60
N ASP A 132 27.15 -32.86 8.55
CA ASP A 132 26.64 -34.23 8.64
C ASP A 132 25.84 -34.62 7.38
N VAL A 133 25.01 -33.71 6.85
CA VAL A 133 24.22 -33.92 5.64
C VAL A 133 25.10 -34.00 4.39
N VAL A 134 26.12 -33.14 4.30
CA VAL A 134 27.10 -33.19 3.20
C VAL A 134 27.87 -34.51 3.25
N ASP A 135 28.31 -34.96 4.43
CA ASP A 135 28.98 -36.24 4.60
C ASP A 135 28.08 -37.43 4.28
N ALA A 136 26.79 -37.34 4.64
CA ALA A 136 25.81 -38.35 4.28
C ALA A 136 25.58 -38.45 2.78
N SER A 137 25.61 -37.31 2.09
CA SER A 137 25.40 -37.21 0.64
C SER A 137 26.61 -37.65 -0.17
N THR A 138 27.82 -37.52 0.40
CA THR A 138 29.09 -37.75 -0.31
C THR A 138 29.72 -39.11 0.02
N TRP A 139 29.61 -39.59 1.26
CA TRP A 139 30.38 -40.75 1.73
C TRP A 139 29.54 -41.93 2.22
N THR A 140 28.41 -41.69 2.88
CA THR A 140 27.65 -42.78 3.56
C THR A 140 26.35 -43.20 2.87
N GLY A 141 25.84 -42.40 1.92
CA GLY A 141 24.58 -42.63 1.21
C GLY A 141 24.74 -43.09 -0.25
N ASP A 142 23.61 -43.27 -0.94
CA ASP A 142 23.61 -43.60 -2.37
C ASP A 142 23.71 -42.33 -3.22
N LYS A 143 24.95 -41.98 -3.61
CA LYS A 143 25.24 -40.80 -4.43
C LYS A 143 24.64 -40.83 -5.84
N THR A 144 24.18 -42.00 -6.30
CA THR A 144 23.56 -42.17 -7.63
C THR A 144 22.03 -42.11 -7.59
N ASN A 145 21.44 -42.04 -6.40
CA ASN A 145 19.99 -41.99 -6.23
C ASN A 145 19.50 -40.54 -6.11
N ALA A 146 18.83 -40.06 -7.17
CA ALA A 146 18.31 -38.70 -7.24
C ALA A 146 17.32 -38.35 -6.12
N ASN A 147 16.47 -39.29 -5.70
CA ASN A 147 15.48 -39.06 -4.65
C ASN A 147 16.15 -38.92 -3.27
N PHE A 148 17.17 -39.73 -3.02
CA PHE A 148 17.98 -39.62 -1.80
C PHE A 148 18.72 -38.28 -1.76
N ILE A 149 19.42 -37.91 -2.84
CA ILE A 149 20.17 -36.65 -2.95
C ILE A 149 19.26 -35.43 -2.85
N SER A 150 18.10 -35.44 -3.52
CA SER A 150 17.09 -34.37 -3.41
C SER A 150 16.62 -34.17 -1.97
N GLY A 151 16.37 -35.26 -1.23
CA GLY A 151 16.01 -35.20 0.18
C GLY A 151 17.12 -34.61 1.06
N GLN A 152 18.39 -34.98 0.81
CA GLN A 152 19.53 -34.42 1.53
C GLN A 152 19.74 -32.94 1.22
N LEU A 153 19.61 -32.50 -0.04
CA LEU A 153 19.75 -31.10 -0.41
C LEU A 153 18.68 -30.20 0.22
N ARG A 154 17.44 -30.70 0.37
CA ARG A 154 16.39 -29.97 1.11
C ARG A 154 16.76 -29.83 2.58
N LEU A 155 17.21 -30.90 3.21
CA LEU A 155 17.66 -30.86 4.61
C LEU A 155 18.86 -29.92 4.79
N LEU A 156 19.80 -29.91 3.84
CA LEU A 156 20.94 -28.99 3.83
C LEU A 156 20.47 -27.53 3.71
N TYR A 157 19.52 -27.25 2.80
CA TYR A 157 18.92 -25.93 2.64
C TYR A 157 18.26 -25.44 3.93
N ASP A 158 17.42 -26.27 4.56
CA ASP A 158 16.70 -25.90 5.79
C ASP A 158 17.68 -25.54 6.93
N ASN A 159 18.74 -26.35 7.12
CA ASN A 159 19.75 -26.07 8.14
C ASN A 159 20.58 -24.79 7.83
N LEU A 160 20.92 -24.53 6.56
CA LEU A 160 21.60 -23.30 6.17
C LEU A 160 20.70 -22.08 6.42
N GLU A 161 19.42 -22.19 6.09
CA GLU A 161 18.45 -21.12 6.28
C GLU A 161 18.23 -20.84 7.77
N ASP A 162 18.16 -21.86 8.63
CA ASP A 162 18.11 -21.71 10.09
C ASP A 162 19.35 -20.99 10.64
N ALA A 163 20.55 -21.35 10.18
CA ALA A 163 21.79 -20.69 10.56
C ALA A 163 21.79 -19.21 10.13
N ARG A 164 21.36 -18.94 8.89
CA ARG A 164 21.25 -17.58 8.32
C ARG A 164 20.23 -16.73 9.07
N GLN A 165 19.07 -17.28 9.44
CA GLN A 165 18.05 -16.57 10.20
C GLN A 165 18.54 -16.21 11.61
N ALA A 166 19.25 -17.13 12.26
CA ALA A 166 19.86 -16.89 13.56
C ALA A 166 20.92 -15.77 13.53
N LEU A 167 21.71 -15.65 12.45
CA LEU A 167 22.69 -14.57 12.24
C LEU A 167 22.03 -13.22 11.86
N LYS A 168 20.92 -13.24 11.10
CA LYS A 168 20.19 -12.01 10.81
C LYS A 168 19.45 -11.43 12.02
N GLY A 169 19.07 -12.25 12.98
CA GLY A 169 18.40 -11.79 14.21
C GLY A 169 16.91 -11.53 14.04
N ASP A 170 16.19 -12.36 13.28
CA ASP A 170 14.73 -12.25 13.14
C ASP A 170 14.01 -12.48 14.49
N ARG A 171 12.83 -11.88 14.68
CA ARG A 171 12.11 -11.82 15.97
C ARG A 171 11.70 -13.17 16.54
N ASP A 172 11.58 -14.19 15.70
CA ASP A 172 11.20 -15.55 16.12
C ASP A 172 12.41 -16.41 16.53
N SER A 173 13.65 -15.95 16.29
CA SER A 173 14.89 -16.72 16.49
C SER A 173 15.56 -16.53 17.86
N HIS A 174 15.13 -15.54 18.65
CA HIS A 174 15.66 -15.30 20.00
C HIS A 174 14.56 -15.38 21.05
N LYS A 175 14.89 -15.93 22.21
CA LYS A 175 13.96 -15.97 23.35
C LYS A 175 13.61 -14.54 23.77
N PRO A 176 12.40 -14.31 24.30
CA PRO A 176 12.05 -13.01 24.84
C PRO A 176 13.06 -12.59 25.92
N TRP A 177 13.49 -11.32 25.87
CA TRP A 177 14.54 -10.81 26.77
C TRP A 177 14.22 -10.97 28.26
N TRP A 178 12.93 -11.04 28.62
CA TRP A 178 12.47 -11.23 30.00
C TRP A 178 12.56 -12.67 30.50
N GLU A 179 12.75 -13.65 29.61
CA GLU A 179 12.91 -15.07 29.98
C GLU A 179 14.37 -15.43 30.30
N ASN A 180 15.33 -14.66 29.79
CA ASN A 180 16.77 -14.88 30.00
C ASN A 180 17.42 -13.68 30.71
N ALA A 181 16.95 -13.40 31.92
CA ALA A 181 17.44 -12.28 32.70
C ALA A 181 18.87 -12.55 33.22
N LEU A 182 19.74 -11.55 33.09
CA LEU A 182 21.14 -11.66 33.51
C LEU A 182 21.27 -11.85 35.03
N ASP A 183 22.14 -12.76 35.43
CA ASP A 183 22.43 -13.02 36.84
C ASP A 183 23.14 -11.83 37.49
N GLU A 184 22.88 -11.58 38.77
CA GLU A 184 23.44 -10.45 39.52
C GLU A 184 24.99 -10.48 39.58
N LYS A 185 25.61 -11.67 39.44
CA LYS A 185 27.07 -11.84 39.45
C LYS A 185 27.72 -11.70 38.06
N THR A 186 26.96 -11.41 37.01
CA THR A 186 27.48 -11.31 35.63
C THR A 186 28.36 -10.07 35.43
N PHE A 187 28.05 -8.97 36.13
CA PHE A 187 28.75 -7.69 36.02
C PHE A 187 29.31 -7.23 37.38
N ASP A 188 30.45 -6.53 37.34
CA ASP A 188 31.03 -5.85 38.50
C ASP A 188 31.26 -4.36 38.15
N PRO A 189 30.57 -3.41 38.81
CA PRO A 189 29.53 -3.61 39.83
C PRO A 189 28.23 -4.22 39.26
N PRO A 190 27.36 -4.83 40.11
CA PRO A 190 26.11 -5.44 39.67
C PRO A 190 25.14 -4.41 39.05
N LEU A 191 24.29 -4.88 38.13
CA LEU A 191 23.32 -4.03 37.44
C LEU A 191 22.26 -3.46 38.41
N PRO A 192 21.82 -2.19 38.23
CA PRO A 192 20.69 -1.65 38.95
C PRO A 192 19.41 -2.49 38.74
N PRO A 193 18.53 -2.60 39.75
CA PRO A 193 17.35 -3.48 39.69
C PRO A 193 16.32 -3.07 38.62
N ASN A 194 16.39 -1.82 38.15
CA ASN A 194 15.53 -1.25 37.13
C ASN A 194 16.22 -1.12 35.77
N LEU A 195 17.35 -1.78 35.57
CA LEU A 195 18.10 -1.80 34.32
C LEU A 195 18.20 -3.23 33.80
N SER A 196 17.85 -3.44 32.53
CA SER A 196 18.05 -4.71 31.83
C SER A 196 18.96 -4.50 30.62
N LEU A 197 19.91 -5.42 30.46
CA LEU A 197 20.83 -5.51 29.33
C LEU A 197 20.56 -6.82 28.60
N HIS A 198 20.49 -6.78 27.27
CA HIS A 198 20.29 -7.96 26.45
C HIS A 198 21.26 -7.96 25.27
N PHE A 199 22.04 -9.03 25.14
CA PHE A 199 22.99 -9.23 24.04
C PHE A 199 22.39 -10.19 23.03
N TYR A 200 22.43 -9.83 21.75
CA TYR A 200 21.94 -10.66 20.67
C TYR A 200 22.68 -10.34 19.37
N ILE A 201 22.52 -11.20 18.36
CA ILE A 201 23.09 -11.02 17.03
C ILE A 201 22.01 -10.44 16.11
N LEU A 202 22.37 -9.39 15.37
CA LEU A 202 21.54 -8.76 14.34
C LEU A 202 22.43 -8.42 13.15
N ASP A 203 22.06 -8.86 11.95
CA ASP A 203 22.87 -8.70 10.73
C ASP A 203 24.35 -9.04 10.97
N ALA A 204 24.61 -10.19 11.61
CA ALA A 204 25.94 -10.67 12.02
C ALA A 204 26.75 -9.71 12.93
N ALA A 205 26.15 -8.66 13.48
CA ALA A 205 26.78 -7.82 14.50
C ALA A 205 26.32 -8.22 15.91
N LEU A 206 27.23 -8.18 16.88
CA LEU A 206 26.87 -8.27 18.29
C LEU A 206 26.26 -6.94 18.75
N VAL A 207 24.98 -6.98 19.12
CA VAL A 207 24.21 -5.81 19.50
C VAL A 207 23.83 -5.89 20.99
N LEU A 208 23.94 -4.75 21.66
CA LEU A 208 23.48 -4.55 23.03
C LEU A 208 22.22 -3.70 23.03
N GLU A 209 21.15 -4.21 23.62
CA GLU A 209 19.91 -3.47 23.84
C GLU A 209 19.69 -3.20 25.33
N VAL A 210 19.36 -1.94 25.66
CA VAL A 210 19.27 -1.45 27.02
C VAL A 210 17.84 -1.04 27.35
N ARG A 211 17.30 -1.48 28.48
CA ARG A 211 15.93 -1.17 28.92
C ARG A 211 15.91 -0.64 30.35
N THR A 212 15.09 0.40 30.60
CA THR A 212 14.76 0.87 31.95
C THR A 212 13.37 0.42 32.36
N LEU A 213 13.28 -0.28 33.49
CA LEU A 213 12.07 -0.93 34.00
C LEU A 213 11.44 -0.14 35.15
N GLU A 214 10.11 -0.15 35.22
CA GLU A 214 9.33 0.37 36.34
C GLU A 214 8.34 -0.67 36.87
N PRO A 215 8.14 -0.76 38.20
CA PRO A 215 7.24 -1.74 38.78
C PRO A 215 5.80 -1.50 38.36
N TYR A 216 5.12 -2.55 37.90
CA TYR A 216 3.73 -2.52 37.47
C TYR A 216 2.79 -2.95 38.60
N ASN A 217 1.84 -2.09 38.97
CA ASN A 217 0.85 -2.38 40.00
C ASN A 217 -0.59 -2.39 39.42
N PRO A 218 -1.24 -3.57 39.30
CA PRO A 218 -2.55 -3.69 38.63
C PRO A 218 -3.70 -2.98 39.37
N ALA A 219 -3.52 -2.61 40.64
CA ALA A 219 -4.53 -1.87 41.41
C ALA A 219 -4.69 -0.40 40.97
N GLU A 220 -3.73 0.18 40.25
CA GLU A 220 -3.78 1.58 39.79
C GLU A 220 -4.51 1.77 38.44
N GLU A 221 -4.85 0.71 37.70
CA GLU A 221 -5.52 0.82 36.38
C GLU A 221 -7.02 1.16 36.47
N SER A 222 -7.70 0.84 37.57
CA SER A 222 -9.16 1.02 37.69
C SER A 222 -9.59 2.42 38.14
N ALA A 223 -8.65 3.27 38.56
CA ALA A 223 -8.93 4.61 39.07
C ALA A 223 -8.24 5.68 38.22
N PHE A 224 -8.91 6.13 37.16
CA PHE A 224 -8.70 7.44 36.52
C PHE A 224 -7.22 7.87 36.31
N SER A 225 -6.70 7.63 35.10
CA SER A 225 -5.53 8.31 34.52
C SER A 225 -5.79 9.81 34.19
N LEU A 226 -6.45 10.53 35.09
CA LEU A 226 -6.65 11.99 35.06
C LEU A 226 -5.90 12.70 36.18
N ARG A 227 -5.18 11.98 37.06
CA ARG A 227 -4.51 12.57 38.23
C ARG A 227 -2.99 12.47 38.32
N ARG A 228 -2.28 11.93 37.32
CA ARG A 228 -0.81 12.07 37.24
C ARG A 228 -0.32 13.26 36.38
N GLY A 229 -1.22 14.18 36.03
CA GLY A 229 -0.90 15.37 35.23
C GLY A 229 -0.38 16.60 35.99
N LEU A 230 -0.10 16.53 37.31
CA LEU A 230 0.17 17.73 38.12
C LEU A 230 1.38 17.63 39.07
N GLY A 231 2.36 16.79 38.79
CA GLY A 231 3.45 16.54 39.75
C GLY A 231 4.84 16.29 39.17
N ALA A 232 5.37 17.19 38.34
CA ALA A 232 6.81 17.45 38.22
C ALA A 232 7.07 18.67 37.33
N VAL A 233 7.16 19.84 37.96
CA VAL A 233 7.83 21.01 37.37
C VAL A 233 9.33 20.72 37.43
N VAL A 234 10.00 20.48 36.30
CA VAL A 234 11.45 20.72 36.18
C VAL A 234 11.81 21.23 34.78
N ALA A 235 12.23 22.50 34.80
CA ALA A 235 13.32 23.15 34.07
C ALA A 235 13.48 22.95 32.54
N LEU A 236 13.49 24.11 31.88
CA LEU A 236 14.01 24.36 30.54
C LEU A 236 15.41 23.74 30.31
N GLY A 237 15.50 22.90 29.27
CA GLY A 237 16.74 22.64 28.53
C GLY A 237 17.33 21.24 28.71
N SER A 238 16.93 20.29 27.86
CA SER A 238 17.81 19.28 27.26
C SER A 238 17.08 18.48 26.17
N THR A 239 17.85 17.71 25.41
CA THR A 239 17.60 17.18 24.06
C THR A 239 16.55 16.08 23.93
N LYS A 240 15.89 16.01 22.76
CA LYS A 240 14.94 14.96 22.32
C LYS A 240 15.42 13.54 22.62
N THR A 241 14.56 12.75 23.25
CA THR A 241 14.69 11.30 23.47
C THR A 241 14.04 10.50 22.33
N GLN A 242 14.67 9.41 21.87
CA GLN A 242 14.12 8.49 20.85
C GLN A 242 13.28 7.38 21.48
N GLN A 243 12.08 7.13 20.93
CA GLN A 243 11.11 6.12 21.34
C GLN A 243 11.69 4.71 21.52
N HIS A 244 11.30 4.04 22.61
CA HIS A 244 11.43 2.59 22.80
C HIS A 244 10.15 1.91 22.24
N ASP A 245 10.28 0.81 21.48
CA ASP A 245 9.13 0.19 20.78
C ASP A 245 8.21 -0.62 21.72
N GLU A 246 8.73 -1.03 22.88
CA GLU A 246 8.03 -1.83 23.90
C GLU A 246 7.43 -0.98 25.04
N VAL A 247 7.31 0.32 24.85
CA VAL A 247 6.82 1.25 25.88
C VAL A 247 5.39 0.93 26.26
N ASN A 248 5.13 0.90 27.56
CA ASN A 248 3.86 0.49 28.18
C ASN A 248 3.49 -1.00 28.06
N GLN A 249 4.36 -1.86 27.53
CA GLN A 249 4.14 -3.30 27.60
C GLN A 249 4.60 -3.83 28.97
N THR A 250 3.81 -4.73 29.55
CA THR A 250 4.06 -5.34 30.85
C THR A 250 4.70 -6.71 30.65
N PHE A 251 5.80 -6.97 31.36
CA PHE A 251 6.57 -8.20 31.28
C PHE A 251 6.77 -8.78 32.67
N SER A 252 6.92 -10.11 32.76
CA SER A 252 7.35 -10.77 33.99
C SER A 252 8.87 -10.88 33.98
N TYR A 253 9.55 -9.92 34.62
CA TYR A 253 11.01 -9.87 34.73
C TYR A 253 11.44 -10.25 36.15
N MET A 254 12.31 -11.26 36.29
CA MET A 254 12.78 -11.77 37.59
C MET A 254 11.62 -12.06 38.59
N GLY A 255 10.50 -12.59 38.09
CA GLY A 255 9.32 -12.91 38.90
C GLY A 255 8.47 -11.71 39.35
N LYS A 256 8.75 -10.50 38.84
CA LYS A 256 7.96 -9.27 39.10
C LYS A 256 7.31 -8.78 37.82
N ALA A 257 6.10 -8.21 37.95
CA ALA A 257 5.46 -7.50 36.86
C ALA A 257 6.12 -6.13 36.71
N GLU A 258 6.81 -5.91 35.60
CA GLU A 258 7.56 -4.69 35.30
C GLU A 258 7.08 -4.14 33.95
N ARG A 259 7.15 -2.83 33.77
CA ARG A 259 6.78 -2.14 32.53
C ARG A 259 7.96 -1.33 32.03
N VAL A 260 8.21 -1.35 30.72
CA VAL A 260 9.25 -0.48 30.15
C VAL A 260 8.77 0.96 30.20
N SER A 261 9.50 1.79 30.95
CA SER A 261 9.18 3.21 31.11
C SER A 261 9.84 4.05 30.03
N PHE A 262 9.02 4.86 29.36
CA PHE A 262 9.50 5.93 28.49
C PHE A 262 8.44 7.03 28.43
N ASP A 263 8.79 8.20 28.93
CA ASP A 263 7.88 9.34 28.93
C ASP A 263 7.99 10.06 27.58
N MET A 264 7.12 9.68 26.64
CA MET A 264 6.88 10.47 25.43
C MET A 264 5.67 11.37 25.65
N ALA A 265 5.92 12.65 25.92
CA ALA A 265 4.88 13.64 25.76
C ALA A 265 4.44 13.67 24.28
N PRO A 266 3.16 13.44 23.95
CA PRO A 266 2.67 13.63 22.60
C PRO A 266 2.94 15.07 22.16
N ALA A 267 3.38 15.24 20.91
CA ALA A 267 3.59 16.58 20.35
C ALA A 267 2.26 17.33 20.35
N LEU A 268 2.26 18.55 20.89
CA LEU A 268 1.09 19.41 20.88
C LEU A 268 0.74 19.77 19.43
N LEU A 269 -0.48 19.43 19.00
CA LEU A 269 -1.04 19.92 17.75
C LEU A 269 -1.66 21.30 17.99
N THR A 270 -1.15 22.33 17.33
CA THR A 270 -1.67 23.69 17.39
C THR A 270 -2.08 24.17 16.01
N ALA A 271 -3.13 24.99 15.98
CA ALA A 271 -3.46 25.85 14.85
C ALA A 271 -2.98 27.26 15.18
N VAL A 272 -2.40 27.95 14.20
CA VAL A 272 -1.88 29.32 14.35
C VAL A 272 -2.52 30.17 13.28
N ASP A 273 -3.22 31.23 13.68
CA ASP A 273 -3.62 32.28 12.74
C ASP A 273 -2.36 33.00 12.26
N SER A 274 -2.10 32.92 10.96
CA SER A 274 -0.91 33.51 10.33
C SER A 274 -1.27 34.69 9.43
N SER A 275 -2.47 35.25 9.61
CA SER A 275 -2.91 36.44 8.90
C SER A 275 -1.94 37.58 9.19
N SER A 276 -1.37 38.16 8.13
CA SER A 276 -0.36 39.25 8.21
C SER A 276 1.00 38.87 8.81
N HIS A 277 1.27 37.58 9.07
CA HIS A 277 2.60 37.14 9.51
C HIS A 277 3.64 37.33 8.41
N VAL A 278 4.89 37.59 8.79
CA VAL A 278 6.02 37.57 7.87
C VAL A 278 6.72 36.21 7.94
N HIS A 279 6.63 35.45 6.85
CA HIS A 279 7.33 34.18 6.71
C HIS A 279 8.57 34.37 5.84
N LEU A 280 9.73 34.01 6.39
CA LEU A 280 11.01 34.04 5.69
C LEU A 280 11.32 32.66 5.11
N ILE A 281 11.48 32.55 3.80
CA ILE A 281 11.78 31.31 3.08
C ILE A 281 13.19 31.38 2.51
N ILE A 282 14.04 30.43 2.85
CA ILE A 282 15.46 30.40 2.46
C ILE A 282 15.69 29.21 1.51
N GLY A 283 16.00 29.51 0.25
CA GLY A 283 16.27 28.53 -0.82
C GLY A 283 15.38 28.72 -2.06
N SER A 284 15.80 28.19 -3.21
CA SER A 284 15.16 28.40 -4.53
C SER A 284 14.44 27.18 -5.12
N ASN A 285 14.46 26.05 -4.42
CA ASN A 285 13.97 24.77 -4.91
C ASN A 285 12.42 24.66 -4.98
N PRO A 286 11.86 23.60 -5.58
CA PRO A 286 10.40 23.42 -5.66
C PRO A 286 9.70 23.43 -4.28
N LEU A 287 10.39 22.98 -3.23
CA LEU A 287 9.88 23.02 -1.87
C LEU A 287 9.71 24.46 -1.36
N ALA A 288 10.62 25.38 -1.71
CA ALA A 288 10.46 26.81 -1.40
C ALA A 288 9.21 27.38 -2.07
N GLY A 289 8.93 27.00 -3.32
CA GLY A 289 7.68 27.34 -4.02
C GLY A 289 6.43 26.84 -3.30
N ALA A 290 6.47 25.63 -2.76
CA ALA A 290 5.39 25.08 -1.96
C ALA A 290 5.20 25.81 -0.61
N ARG A 291 6.30 26.22 0.05
CA ARG A 291 6.26 27.01 1.30
C ARG A 291 5.71 28.43 1.08
N CYS A 292 6.11 29.09 0.01
CA CYS A 292 5.56 30.39 -0.38
C CYS A 292 4.05 30.28 -0.66
N SER A 293 3.64 29.29 -1.46
CA SER A 293 2.23 29.08 -1.81
C SER A 293 1.36 28.81 -0.56
N ARG A 294 1.86 28.02 0.40
CA ARG A 294 1.13 27.80 1.66
C ARG A 294 1.06 29.04 2.53
N SER A 295 2.14 29.82 2.60
CA SER A 295 2.19 31.05 3.40
C SER A 295 1.19 32.08 2.87
N LEU A 296 1.16 32.29 1.56
CA LEU A 296 0.17 33.17 0.92
C LEU A 296 -1.26 32.66 1.12
N GLY A 297 -1.49 31.35 1.03
CA GLY A 297 -2.81 30.75 1.22
C GLY A 297 -3.40 30.92 2.63
N VAL A 298 -2.57 31.24 3.64
CA VAL A 298 -3.01 31.56 5.01
C VAL A 298 -2.96 33.06 5.33
N GLY A 299 -2.74 33.92 4.31
CA GLY A 299 -2.68 35.37 4.49
C GLY A 299 -1.35 35.92 5.03
N ALA A 300 -0.28 35.11 5.03
CA ALA A 300 1.05 35.56 5.44
C ALA A 300 1.82 36.19 4.26
N ARG A 301 2.66 37.18 4.57
CA ARG A 301 3.63 37.79 3.64
C ARG A 301 4.84 36.88 3.51
N ALA A 302 5.10 36.40 2.30
CA ALA A 302 6.23 35.51 2.01
C ALA A 302 7.42 36.29 1.45
N ILE A 303 8.57 36.22 2.13
CA ILE A 303 9.84 36.79 1.68
C ILE A 303 10.80 35.65 1.33
N LEU A 304 11.30 35.64 0.10
CA LEU A 304 12.23 34.65 -0.41
C LEU A 304 13.66 35.19 -0.37
N LEU A 305 14.56 34.46 0.28
CA LEU A 305 16.01 34.67 0.22
C LEU A 305 16.64 33.60 -0.66
N ALA A 306 17.19 34.03 -1.79
CA ALA A 306 17.97 33.20 -2.68
C ALA A 306 18.96 34.08 -3.50
N PRO A 307 20.18 33.58 -3.80
CA PRO A 307 21.13 34.28 -4.66
C PRO A 307 20.54 34.71 -6.01
N GLU A 308 21.06 35.79 -6.62
CA GLU A 308 20.57 36.29 -7.91
C GLU A 308 20.72 35.29 -9.06
N ASP A 309 21.75 34.45 -9.00
CA ASP A 309 22.07 33.38 -9.96
C ASP A 309 21.30 32.07 -9.68
N ALA A 310 20.47 32.04 -8.63
CA ALA A 310 19.73 30.83 -8.27
C ALA A 310 18.69 30.48 -9.34
N LEU A 311 18.71 29.22 -9.78
CA LEU A 311 17.67 28.64 -10.65
C LEU A 311 16.34 28.57 -9.89
N LEU A 312 15.46 29.55 -10.13
CA LEU A 312 14.13 29.60 -9.54
C LEU A 312 13.19 28.60 -10.22
N HIS A 313 12.46 27.85 -9.42
CA HIS A 313 11.36 27.02 -9.91
C HIS A 313 10.25 27.90 -10.52
N TYR A 314 9.65 27.48 -11.65
CA TYR A 314 8.66 28.27 -12.40
C TYR A 314 7.50 28.81 -11.54
N GLY A 315 7.07 28.03 -10.54
CA GLY A 315 5.98 28.42 -9.63
C GLY A 315 6.36 29.57 -8.67
N LEU A 316 7.65 29.78 -8.42
CA LEU A 316 8.16 30.95 -7.68
C LEU A 316 8.24 32.16 -8.62
N THR A 317 8.82 32.00 -9.81
CA THR A 317 8.99 33.07 -10.79
C THR A 317 7.66 33.78 -11.07
N LYS A 318 6.60 33.01 -11.36
CA LYS A 318 5.26 33.57 -11.60
C LYS A 318 4.75 34.45 -10.46
N ARG A 319 5.02 34.08 -9.20
CA ARG A 319 4.53 34.81 -8.02
C ARG A 319 5.38 36.03 -7.67
N ILE A 320 6.67 35.97 -7.99
CA ILE A 320 7.57 37.12 -7.89
C ILE A 320 7.16 38.16 -8.94
N ASP A 321 6.89 37.73 -10.17
CA ASP A 321 6.45 38.60 -11.27
C ASP A 321 5.10 39.28 -10.98
N THR A 322 4.18 38.59 -10.29
CA THR A 322 2.90 39.19 -9.85
C THR A 322 3.02 40.04 -8.59
N GLY A 323 4.20 40.12 -7.97
CA GLY A 323 4.45 40.87 -6.74
C GLY A 323 3.87 40.23 -5.46
N GLU A 324 3.44 38.97 -5.51
CA GLU A 324 2.93 38.24 -4.33
C GLU A 324 4.04 37.81 -3.38
N VAL A 325 5.23 37.51 -3.91
CA VAL A 325 6.40 37.08 -3.13
C VAL A 325 7.52 38.09 -3.32
N GLU A 326 8.04 38.61 -2.22
CA GLU A 326 9.19 39.51 -2.23
C GLU A 326 10.48 38.69 -2.34
N TRP A 327 11.23 38.84 -3.43
CA TRP A 327 12.51 38.14 -3.60
C TRP A 327 13.69 39.06 -3.28
N LEU A 328 14.37 38.74 -2.18
CA LEU A 328 15.65 39.33 -1.82
C LEU A 328 16.77 38.51 -2.47
N LYS A 329 17.35 39.07 -3.53
CA LYS A 329 18.38 38.46 -4.39
C LYS A 329 19.76 38.35 -3.73
N ARG A 330 19.83 37.69 -2.58
CA ARG A 330 21.06 37.50 -1.81
C ARG A 330 20.93 36.31 -0.88
N GLU A 331 22.06 35.90 -0.31
CA GLU A 331 22.10 34.93 0.77
C GLU A 331 21.57 35.52 2.10
N PHE A 332 21.24 34.60 3.00
CA PHE A 332 20.77 34.91 4.35
C PHE A 332 21.83 35.63 5.18
N ARG A 333 21.41 36.62 5.97
CA ARG A 333 22.20 37.30 6.98
C ARG A 333 21.50 37.23 8.33
N ASP A 334 22.26 37.14 9.42
CA ASP A 334 21.71 37.02 10.78
C ASP A 334 20.73 38.17 11.12
N GLU A 335 20.98 39.38 10.61
CA GLU A 335 20.13 40.57 10.78
C GLU A 335 18.74 40.46 10.12
N ASP A 336 18.57 39.57 9.14
CA ASP A 336 17.30 39.38 8.41
C ASP A 336 16.17 38.93 9.34
N LEU A 337 16.53 38.17 10.39
CA LEU A 337 15.59 37.66 11.38
C LEU A 337 14.95 38.78 12.22
N THR A 338 15.61 39.95 12.31
CA THR A 338 15.21 41.08 13.16
C THR A 338 14.95 42.38 12.39
N THR A 339 15.02 42.35 11.05
CA THR A 339 14.82 43.54 10.20
C THR A 339 13.68 43.37 9.21
N LEU A 340 13.38 42.14 8.78
CA LEU A 340 12.38 41.89 7.73
C LEU A 340 10.96 41.64 8.27
N GLY A 341 10.81 41.48 9.58
CA GLY A 341 9.53 41.27 10.24
C GLY A 341 8.65 42.51 10.29
N ARG A 342 7.44 42.34 10.84
CA ARG A 342 6.47 43.43 11.01
C ARG A 342 6.82 44.33 12.19
N GLU A 343 6.44 45.60 12.08
CA GLU A 343 6.74 46.65 13.07
C GLU A 343 6.15 46.31 14.46
N GLU A 344 4.97 45.71 14.48
CA GLU A 344 4.24 45.30 15.69
C GLU A 344 5.04 44.39 16.64
N ILE A 345 6.02 43.66 16.12
CA ILE A 345 6.87 42.73 16.88
C ILE A 345 8.36 43.11 16.78
N ASN A 346 8.66 44.41 16.67
CA ASN A 346 10.02 44.94 16.58
C ASN A 346 10.82 44.36 15.41
N HIS A 347 10.16 44.21 14.24
CA HIS A 347 10.76 43.72 13.00
C HIS A 347 11.32 42.29 13.06
N VAL A 348 10.94 41.50 14.07
CA VAL A 348 11.27 40.07 14.14
C VAL A 348 10.37 39.28 13.18
N VAL A 349 10.93 38.34 12.41
CA VAL A 349 10.13 37.49 11.51
C VAL A 349 9.29 36.47 12.29
N ASP A 350 8.06 36.20 11.86
CA ASP A 350 7.13 35.32 12.58
C ASP A 350 7.45 33.82 12.39
N ALA A 351 8.00 33.43 11.24
CA ALA A 351 8.43 32.05 10.98
C ALA A 351 9.52 31.97 9.91
N VAL A 352 10.37 30.94 10.01
CA VAL A 352 11.46 30.67 9.07
C VAL A 352 11.35 29.27 8.47
N PHE A 353 11.43 29.17 7.14
CA PHE A 353 11.43 27.92 6.39
C PHE A 353 12.74 27.78 5.61
N VAL A 354 13.58 26.82 6.01
CA VAL A 354 14.85 26.54 5.34
C VAL A 354 14.68 25.34 4.42
N THR A 355 14.87 25.53 3.11
CA THR A 355 14.73 24.46 2.12
C THR A 355 16.05 23.97 1.54
N LEU A 356 17.19 24.51 2.00
CA LEU A 356 18.55 24.11 1.58
C LEU A 356 18.97 22.69 2.04
N GLY A 357 18.20 22.06 2.94
CA GLY A 357 18.45 20.73 3.49
C GLY A 357 19.31 20.73 4.76
N GLY A 358 19.26 19.64 5.54
CA GLY A 358 19.92 19.52 6.85
C GLY A 358 21.45 19.50 6.83
N ARG A 359 22.06 19.04 5.75
CA ARG A 359 23.53 18.95 5.60
C ARG A 359 24.19 20.27 5.20
N HIS A 360 23.38 21.28 4.85
CA HIS A 360 23.88 22.58 4.46
C HIS A 360 24.44 23.33 5.68
N ALA A 361 25.66 23.88 5.58
CA ALA A 361 26.36 24.51 6.70
C ALA A 361 25.53 25.61 7.40
N MET A 362 24.80 26.41 6.62
CA MET A 362 23.92 27.47 7.15
C MET A 362 22.69 26.95 7.93
N SER A 363 22.19 25.74 7.66
CA SER A 363 20.94 25.24 8.27
C SER A 363 21.04 25.12 9.80
N THR A 364 22.19 24.67 10.31
CA THR A 364 22.46 24.57 11.75
C THR A 364 22.59 25.95 12.39
N GLN A 365 23.26 26.89 11.73
CA GLN A 365 23.38 28.28 12.19
C GLN A 365 22.02 28.96 12.30
N ILE A 366 21.22 28.93 11.21
CA ILE A 366 19.88 29.54 11.18
C ILE A 366 19.01 28.92 12.27
N SER A 367 19.04 27.59 12.43
CA SER A 367 18.29 26.89 13.50
C SER A 367 18.67 27.35 14.90
N SER A 368 19.98 27.48 15.18
CA SER A 368 20.47 27.97 16.47
C SER A 368 20.03 29.41 16.75
N LEU A 369 20.14 30.30 15.76
CA LEU A 369 19.71 31.70 15.86
C LEU A 369 18.21 31.83 16.10
N CYS A 370 17.39 31.14 15.30
CA CYS A 370 15.93 31.15 15.45
C CYS A 370 15.51 30.65 16.83
N ARG A 371 16.15 29.58 17.36
CA ARG A 371 15.87 29.09 18.72
C ARG A 371 16.20 30.11 19.79
N ARG A 372 17.33 30.79 19.67
CA ARG A 372 17.74 31.85 20.61
C ARG A 372 16.74 33.02 20.61
N LEU A 373 16.24 33.39 19.44
CA LEU A 373 15.25 34.46 19.25
C LEU A 373 13.79 33.99 19.46
N ARG A 374 13.57 32.71 19.76
CA ARG A 374 12.24 32.07 19.88
C ARG A 374 11.38 32.17 18.61
N ILE A 375 12.03 32.22 17.44
CA ILE A 375 11.38 32.21 16.14
C ILE A 375 11.09 30.75 15.73
N PRO A 376 9.83 30.41 15.39
CA PRO A 376 9.48 29.13 14.79
C PRO A 376 10.32 28.84 13.52
N ILE A 377 10.99 27.70 13.48
CA ILE A 377 11.79 27.27 12.32
C ILE A 377 11.43 25.87 11.86
N ASN A 378 11.30 25.70 10.55
CA ASN A 378 11.19 24.42 9.88
C ASN A 378 12.34 24.26 8.87
N VAL A 379 13.13 23.20 9.02
CA VAL A 379 14.23 22.85 8.13
C VAL A 379 13.86 21.57 7.37
N ALA A 380 13.96 21.61 6.05
CA ALA A 380 13.70 20.45 5.20
C ALA A 380 14.64 19.28 5.52
N ASP A 381 14.06 18.08 5.62
CA ASP A 381 14.77 16.81 5.86
C ASP A 381 15.64 16.78 7.12
N ALA A 382 15.41 17.68 8.09
CA ALA A 382 16.16 17.76 9.34
C ALA A 382 15.25 18.00 10.57
N PRO A 383 14.48 16.98 11.02
CA PRO A 383 13.56 17.11 12.16
C PRO A 383 14.21 17.50 13.49
N ASN A 384 15.53 17.29 13.63
CA ASN A 384 16.35 17.71 14.76
C ASN A 384 16.67 19.21 14.75
N LEU A 385 16.58 19.88 13.60
CA LEU A 385 16.81 21.33 13.45
C LEU A 385 15.50 22.15 13.48
N CYS A 386 14.35 21.50 13.39
CA CYS A 386 13.05 22.17 13.50
C CYS A 386 12.68 22.52 14.95
N SER A 387 11.89 23.58 15.13
CA SER A 387 11.09 23.81 16.35
C SER A 387 9.60 23.47 16.15
N PHE A 388 9.14 23.35 14.90
CA PHE A 388 7.80 22.86 14.56
C PHE A 388 7.81 22.00 13.29
N THR A 389 6.78 21.16 13.15
CA THR A 389 6.61 20.27 12.00
C THR A 389 5.31 20.60 11.29
N LEU A 390 5.37 20.68 9.96
CA LEU A 390 4.18 20.89 9.14
C LEU A 390 3.37 19.61 9.00
N LEU A 391 2.06 19.73 9.16
CA LEU A 391 1.12 18.61 9.11
C LEU A 391 0.76 18.23 7.67
N SER A 392 0.34 16.98 7.51
CA SER A 392 -0.43 16.55 6.34
C SER A 392 -1.82 17.14 6.45
N GLN A 393 -2.09 18.21 5.70
CA GLN A 393 -3.30 19.01 5.85
C GLN A 393 -4.30 18.77 4.72
N TYR A 394 -5.59 18.77 5.08
CA TYR A 394 -6.75 18.92 4.21
C TYR A 394 -7.47 20.22 4.60
N SER A 395 -7.94 20.97 3.61
CA SER A 395 -8.62 22.25 3.80
C SER A 395 -9.79 22.38 2.83
N ASP A 396 -10.97 22.68 3.36
CA ASP A 396 -12.20 23.00 2.61
C ASP A 396 -12.86 24.22 3.28
N GLY A 397 -12.64 25.41 2.73
CA GLY A 397 -13.03 26.67 3.36
C GLY A 397 -12.49 26.78 4.81
N PRO A 398 -13.34 27.03 5.82
CA PRO A 398 -12.92 27.12 7.23
C PRO A 398 -12.63 25.74 7.87
N LEU A 399 -13.00 24.63 7.22
CA LEU A 399 -12.73 23.29 7.74
C LEU A 399 -11.29 22.90 7.41
N GLN A 400 -10.50 22.64 8.45
CA GLN A 400 -9.13 22.17 8.33
C GLN A 400 -8.92 20.89 9.13
N VAL A 401 -8.20 19.94 8.55
CA VAL A 401 -7.79 18.70 9.22
C VAL A 401 -6.29 18.52 9.04
N GLY A 402 -5.57 18.46 10.17
CA GLY A 402 -4.13 18.18 10.21
C GLY A 402 -3.85 16.78 10.72
N VAL A 403 -3.02 16.03 10.00
CA VAL A 403 -2.58 14.68 10.40
C VAL A 403 -1.07 14.66 10.61
N THR A 404 -0.62 14.11 11.74
CA THR A 404 0.79 13.84 12.04
C THR A 404 0.98 12.41 12.53
N THR A 405 2.16 11.87 12.27
CA THR A 405 2.68 10.62 12.85
C THR A 405 3.89 10.90 13.73
N SER A 406 4.00 12.13 14.27
CA SER A 406 5.16 12.60 15.05
C SER A 406 6.50 12.37 14.35
N GLY A 407 6.50 12.47 13.01
CA GLY A 407 7.68 12.25 12.17
C GLY A 407 7.98 10.79 11.80
N LYS A 408 7.17 9.82 12.24
CA LYS A 408 7.41 8.38 12.04
C LYS A 408 6.89 7.81 10.72
N GLY A 409 6.08 8.56 9.97
CA GLY A 409 5.58 8.09 8.68
C GLY A 409 4.85 9.16 7.89
N CYS A 410 5.57 9.90 7.05
CA CYS A 410 5.01 10.97 6.21
C CYS A 410 4.01 10.43 5.16
N LYS A 411 4.32 9.28 4.56
CA LYS A 411 3.42 8.61 3.60
C LYS A 411 2.15 8.10 4.28
N LEU A 412 2.27 7.58 5.50
CA LEU A 412 1.14 7.12 6.31
C LEU A 412 0.23 8.29 6.70
N ALA A 413 0.78 9.40 7.21
CA ALA A 413 0.02 10.62 7.50
C ALA A 413 -0.72 11.16 6.25
N SER A 414 -0.09 11.05 5.08
CA SER A 414 -0.70 11.42 3.80
C SER A 414 -1.82 10.47 3.34
N ARG A 415 -1.71 9.18 3.66
CA ARG A 415 -2.77 8.18 3.41
C ARG A 415 -3.96 8.39 4.35
N ILE A 416 -3.72 8.52 5.65
CA ILE A 416 -4.76 8.79 6.66
C ILE A 416 -5.54 10.05 6.30
N ARG A 417 -4.85 11.15 5.96
CA ARG A 417 -5.51 12.37 5.49
C ARG A 417 -6.40 12.15 4.27
N ARG A 418 -5.97 11.34 3.29
CA ARG A 418 -6.78 11.04 2.09
C ARG A 418 -8.03 10.24 2.44
N GLU A 419 -7.90 9.27 3.34
CA GLU A 419 -9.04 8.49 3.85
C GLU A 419 -10.07 9.40 4.51
N ILE A 420 -9.61 10.25 5.45
CA ILE A 420 -10.47 11.24 6.12
C ILE A 420 -11.14 12.14 5.08
N ALA A 421 -10.38 12.75 4.18
CA ALA A 421 -10.92 13.64 3.14
C ALA A 421 -11.95 12.96 2.25
N SER A 422 -11.76 11.68 1.91
CA SER A 422 -12.72 10.91 1.10
C SER A 422 -14.01 10.55 1.86
N SER A 423 -13.94 10.46 3.18
CA SER A 423 -15.10 10.18 4.04
C SER A 423 -15.99 11.41 4.26
N LEU A 424 -15.43 12.62 4.13
CA LEU A 424 -16.14 13.87 4.35
C LEU A 424 -17.08 14.18 3.16
N PRO A 425 -18.33 14.60 3.41
CA PRO A 425 -19.23 15.05 2.35
C PRO A 425 -18.69 16.27 1.59
N SER A 426 -19.05 16.39 0.31
CA SER A 426 -18.79 17.60 -0.47
C SER A 426 -19.49 18.81 0.14
N GLU A 427 -18.87 19.99 0.05
CA GLU A 427 -19.41 21.28 0.54
C GLU A 427 -19.58 21.38 2.07
N LEU A 428 -18.98 20.46 2.83
CA LEU A 428 -19.01 20.53 4.28
C LEU A 428 -18.37 21.83 4.81
N GLY A 429 -17.30 22.33 4.17
CA GLY A 429 -16.71 23.62 4.52
C GLY A 429 -17.69 24.80 4.46
N GLN A 430 -18.57 24.84 3.45
CA GLN A 430 -19.61 25.87 3.33
C GLN A 430 -20.69 25.72 4.41
N ALA A 431 -21.00 24.49 4.82
CA ALA A 431 -21.92 24.27 5.94
C ALA A 431 -21.33 24.75 7.27
N VAL A 432 -20.03 24.53 7.51
CA VAL A 432 -19.33 25.05 8.69
C VAL A 432 -19.40 26.58 8.73
N ASP A 433 -19.17 27.25 7.61
CA ASP A 433 -19.24 28.72 7.53
C ASP A 433 -20.65 29.26 7.80
N ARG A 434 -21.68 28.62 7.22
CA ARG A 434 -23.09 28.99 7.43
C ARG A 434 -23.53 28.82 8.89
N LEU A 435 -23.20 27.68 9.51
CA LEU A 435 -23.51 27.43 10.92
C LEU A 435 -22.75 28.39 11.84
N GLY A 436 -21.50 28.73 11.50
CA GLY A 436 -20.71 29.73 12.22
C GLY A 436 -21.29 31.14 12.11
N SER A 437 -21.76 31.53 10.93
CA SER A 437 -22.42 32.81 10.69
C SER A 437 -23.77 32.91 11.41
N MET A 438 -24.53 31.81 11.44
CA MET A 438 -25.75 31.70 12.23
C MET A 438 -25.49 31.85 13.74
N ARG A 439 -24.44 31.20 14.26
CA ARG A 439 -24.03 31.36 15.67
C ARG A 439 -23.73 32.82 16.00
N ARG A 440 -22.99 33.52 15.13
CA ARG A 440 -22.71 34.96 15.30
C ARG A 440 -24.00 35.78 15.30
N ARG A 441 -24.91 35.53 14.36
CA ARG A 441 -26.18 36.25 14.28
C ARG A 441 -27.06 36.06 15.52
N ILE A 442 -27.16 34.84 16.03
CA ILE A 442 -27.90 34.56 17.28
C ILE A 442 -27.28 35.35 18.43
N TRP A 443 -25.95 35.36 18.54
CA TRP A 443 -25.24 36.09 19.57
C TRP A 443 -25.44 37.61 19.46
N GLU A 444 -25.37 38.17 18.25
CA GLU A 444 -25.62 39.60 18.00
C GLU A 444 -27.08 39.99 18.30
N GLU A 445 -28.07 39.19 17.89
CA GLU A 445 -29.49 39.41 18.20
C GLU A 445 -29.77 39.34 19.71
N ASP A 446 -29.17 38.36 20.40
CA ASP A 446 -29.28 38.21 21.85
C ASP A 446 -28.63 39.39 22.60
N HIS A 447 -27.46 39.84 22.15
CA HIS A 447 -26.74 40.95 22.79
C HIS A 447 -27.42 42.31 22.54
N ALA A 448 -27.98 42.53 21.35
CA ALA A 448 -28.75 43.72 21.04
C ALA A 448 -30.06 43.80 21.86
N ALA A 449 -30.72 42.67 22.10
CA ALA A 449 -31.91 42.60 22.96
C ALA A 449 -31.57 42.89 24.44
N GLU A 450 -30.40 42.46 24.91
CA GLU A 450 -29.89 42.73 26.26
C GLU A 450 -29.60 44.23 26.47
N LEU A 451 -28.92 44.88 25.51
CA LEU A 451 -28.71 46.33 25.54
C LEU A 451 -30.02 47.13 25.51
N ALA A 452 -31.04 46.64 24.79
CA ALA A 452 -32.35 47.31 24.75
C ALA A 452 -33.09 47.22 26.10
N LEU A 453 -32.98 46.08 26.80
CA LEU A 453 -33.57 45.89 28.13
C LEU A 453 -32.85 46.69 29.22
N ASP A 454 -31.52 46.83 29.14
CA ASP A 454 -30.74 47.65 30.06
C ASP A 454 -31.07 49.15 29.91
N LEU A 455 -31.32 49.63 28.69
CA LEU A 455 -31.76 51.00 28.44
C LEU A 455 -33.19 51.27 28.95
N GLU A 456 -34.09 50.29 28.88
CA GLU A 456 -35.45 50.38 29.46
C GLU A 456 -35.44 50.31 31.00
N ALA A 457 -34.48 49.58 31.59
CA ALA A 457 -34.33 49.47 33.05
C ALA A 457 -33.72 50.71 33.71
N GLU A 458 -32.97 51.54 32.98
CA GLU A 458 -32.45 52.82 33.48
C GLU A 458 -33.54 53.93 33.59
N GLU A 459 -34.69 53.78 32.92
CA GLU A 459 -35.81 54.74 33.02
C GLU A 459 -36.78 54.45 34.20
N GLU A 460 -36.75 53.27 34.82
CA GLU A 460 -37.56 52.88 35.99
C GLU A 460 -36.74 52.74 37.29
N ASP A 461 -36.42 53.89 37.89
CA ASP A 461 -36.01 54.24 39.26
C ASP A 461 -35.68 53.18 40.36
N SER A 462 -34.52 53.42 41.02
CA SER A 462 -34.18 53.31 42.47
C SER A 462 -34.66 52.15 43.37
N GLY A 463 -34.43 50.88 43.01
CA GLY A 463 -34.59 49.79 43.99
C GLY A 463 -33.80 48.53 43.71
N GLN A 464 -32.84 48.19 44.56
CA GLN A 464 -32.17 46.89 44.56
C GLN A 464 -33.19 45.74 44.59
N PRO A 465 -33.19 44.81 43.61
CA PRO A 465 -33.92 43.56 43.76
C PRO A 465 -32.95 42.47 44.21
N ALA A 466 -33.04 42.06 45.47
CA ALA A 466 -32.47 40.81 45.93
C ALA A 466 -33.18 39.64 45.21
N THR A 467 -32.65 39.21 44.06
CA THR A 467 -33.21 38.14 43.23
C THR A 467 -32.35 36.89 43.27
N PHE A 468 -32.10 36.36 44.48
CA PHE A 468 -31.44 35.07 44.64
C PHE A 468 -32.41 33.86 44.50
N ASN A 469 -33.69 34.09 44.15
CA ASN A 469 -34.74 33.06 43.98
C ASN A 469 -35.82 33.49 42.95
N LYS A 470 -35.45 34.12 41.83
CA LYS A 470 -36.44 34.40 40.77
C LYS A 470 -36.73 33.09 40.01
N LEU A 471 -37.98 32.63 40.07
CA LEU A 471 -38.44 31.44 39.33
C LEU A 471 -38.30 31.72 37.83
N VAL A 472 -37.37 31.01 37.17
CA VAL A 472 -37.16 31.17 35.73
C VAL A 472 -38.32 30.51 34.99
N THR A 473 -39.16 31.30 34.33
CA THR A 473 -40.31 30.80 33.57
C THR A 473 -39.93 30.55 32.10
N PRO A 474 -40.65 29.69 31.36
CA PRO A 474 -40.39 29.44 29.93
C PRO A 474 -40.50 30.69 29.03
N THR A 475 -41.04 31.79 29.57
CA THR A 475 -41.20 33.09 28.93
C THR A 475 -40.04 34.06 29.20
N ASP A 476 -39.06 33.70 30.04
CA ASP A 476 -37.94 34.58 30.36
C ASP A 476 -36.94 34.68 29.19
N ALA A 477 -36.55 35.91 28.84
CA ALA A 477 -35.63 36.21 27.73
C ALA A 477 -34.29 35.46 27.85
N GLU A 478 -33.75 35.34 29.06
CA GLU A 478 -32.47 34.67 29.30
C GLU A 478 -32.55 33.13 29.17
N ALA A 479 -33.73 32.57 29.45
CA ALA A 479 -34.03 31.18 29.16
C ALA A 479 -34.21 30.96 27.64
N ALA A 480 -34.71 31.94 26.89
CA ALA A 480 -34.81 31.88 25.43
C ALA A 480 -33.43 31.94 24.73
N LYS A 481 -32.52 32.81 25.19
CA LYS A 481 -31.12 32.92 24.74
C LYS A 481 -30.36 31.60 24.91
N THR A 482 -30.40 31.04 26.11
CA THR A 482 -29.76 29.75 26.42
C THR A 482 -30.35 28.60 25.58
N ARG A 483 -31.64 28.67 25.27
CA ARG A 483 -32.35 27.69 24.43
C ARG A 483 -31.89 27.73 22.97
N ARG A 484 -31.79 28.90 22.35
CA ARG A 484 -31.35 29.06 20.94
C ARG A 484 -29.92 28.56 20.70
N MET A 485 -28.98 28.91 21.58
CA MET A 485 -27.59 28.45 21.46
C MET A 485 -27.45 26.94 21.74
N ARG A 486 -28.16 26.42 22.76
CA ARG A 486 -28.21 24.97 23.03
C ARG A 486 -28.79 24.19 21.86
N TRP A 487 -29.81 24.74 21.21
CA TRP A 487 -30.46 24.13 20.07
C TRP A 487 -29.54 24.07 18.83
N LEU A 488 -28.81 25.14 18.52
CA LEU A 488 -27.80 25.11 17.45
C LEU A 488 -26.71 24.06 17.75
N ALA A 489 -26.28 23.94 19.01
CA ALA A 489 -25.34 22.90 19.42
C ALA A 489 -25.90 21.48 19.18
N GLN A 490 -27.19 21.24 19.47
CA GLN A 490 -27.85 19.97 19.20
C GLN A 490 -27.89 19.62 17.70
N ILE A 491 -28.08 20.59 16.81
CA ILE A 491 -27.99 20.34 15.36
C ILE A 491 -26.59 19.86 14.99
N CYS A 492 -25.56 20.60 15.43
CA CYS A 492 -24.17 20.26 15.12
C CYS A 492 -23.76 18.90 15.69
N GLU A 493 -24.33 18.48 16.82
CA GLU A 493 -24.00 17.23 17.51
C GLU A 493 -24.76 16.02 16.94
N TYR A 494 -26.06 16.15 16.67
CA TYR A 494 -26.91 15.00 16.35
C TYR A 494 -27.22 14.83 14.86
N TRP A 495 -27.03 15.84 14.01
CA TRP A 495 -27.32 15.69 12.58
C TRP A 495 -26.15 15.03 11.84
N PRO A 496 -26.42 14.06 10.93
CA PRO A 496 -25.37 13.47 10.12
C PRO A 496 -24.62 14.51 9.27
N LEU A 497 -23.30 14.36 9.08
CA LEU A 497 -22.48 15.31 8.31
C LEU A 497 -23.02 15.57 6.89
N ARG A 498 -23.54 14.53 6.21
CA ARG A 498 -24.15 14.70 4.87
C ARG A 498 -25.38 15.61 4.90
N ARG A 499 -26.16 15.56 5.98
CA ARG A 499 -27.32 16.43 6.18
C ARG A 499 -26.84 17.87 6.36
N LEU A 500 -25.89 18.10 7.27
CA LEU A 500 -25.31 19.42 7.52
C LEU A 500 -24.76 20.06 6.23
N ALA A 501 -24.02 19.30 5.42
CA ALA A 501 -23.51 19.74 4.13
C ALA A 501 -24.62 20.22 3.17
N SER A 502 -25.78 19.56 3.20
CA SER A 502 -26.92 19.82 2.30
C SER A 502 -27.95 20.86 2.77
N ILE A 503 -27.73 21.45 3.96
CA ILE A 503 -28.59 22.52 4.49
C ILE A 503 -28.45 23.74 3.59
N THR A 504 -29.54 24.47 3.35
CA THR A 504 -29.52 25.78 2.67
C THR A 504 -29.83 26.92 3.63
N ASP A 505 -29.56 28.16 3.25
CA ASP A 505 -29.87 29.33 4.08
C ASP A 505 -31.39 29.45 4.35
N ALA A 506 -32.22 29.06 3.38
CA ALA A 506 -33.66 29.00 3.54
C ALA A 506 -34.09 27.93 4.55
N ASP A 507 -33.46 26.75 4.53
CA ASP A 507 -33.72 25.70 5.52
C ASP A 507 -33.35 26.20 6.92
N ILE A 508 -32.23 26.90 7.07
CA ILE A 508 -31.80 27.50 8.35
C ILE A 508 -32.85 28.48 8.87
N GLU A 509 -33.38 29.34 8.01
CA GLU A 509 -34.37 30.34 8.39
C GLU A 509 -35.71 29.72 8.84
N ILE A 510 -36.17 28.69 8.13
CA ILE A 510 -37.37 27.93 8.51
C ILE A 510 -37.19 27.31 9.89
N VAL A 511 -36.03 26.70 10.09
CA VAL A 511 -35.72 25.99 11.32
C VAL A 511 -35.58 26.97 12.49
N LEU A 512 -34.95 28.14 12.32
CA LEU A 512 -34.93 29.21 13.31
C LEU A 512 -36.32 29.70 13.69
N LYS A 513 -37.20 29.95 12.70
CA LYS A 513 -38.58 30.40 12.92
C LYS A 513 -39.44 29.35 13.63
N SER A 514 -39.18 28.07 13.39
CA SER A 514 -39.89 26.98 14.10
C SER A 514 -39.59 26.96 15.60
N TYR A 515 -38.38 27.38 15.99
CA TYR A 515 -37.94 27.37 17.38
C TYR A 515 -38.41 28.57 18.19
N THR A 516 -38.62 29.74 17.56
CA THR A 516 -39.20 30.92 18.24
C THR A 516 -40.65 30.68 18.68
N ASN A 517 -41.37 29.75 18.03
CA ASN A 517 -42.73 29.37 18.36
C ASN A 517 -42.78 28.16 19.32
N SER A 518 -42.20 28.30 20.52
CA SER A 518 -42.43 27.54 21.77
C SER A 518 -42.62 26.00 21.83
N ASP A 519 -42.57 25.22 20.75
CA ASP A 519 -42.73 23.75 20.77
C ASP A 519 -41.38 23.04 20.65
N SER A 520 -40.65 22.94 21.77
CA SER A 520 -39.31 22.34 21.82
C SER A 520 -39.28 20.81 21.97
N SER A 521 -40.40 20.10 21.80
CA SER A 521 -40.52 18.70 22.23
C SER A 521 -40.45 17.62 21.15
N ASN A 522 -40.34 17.94 19.86
CA ASN A 522 -40.16 16.92 18.81
C ASN A 522 -39.24 17.40 17.68
N LEU A 523 -37.93 17.47 17.94
CA LEU A 523 -36.94 17.38 16.86
C LEU A 523 -36.81 15.91 16.46
N ASP A 524 -37.89 15.35 15.91
CA ASP A 524 -37.81 14.06 15.25
C ASP A 524 -36.92 14.27 14.02
N PRO A 525 -35.72 13.65 13.94
CA PRO A 525 -34.77 13.84 12.84
C PRO A 525 -35.40 13.55 11.47
N THR A 526 -36.51 12.80 11.46
CA THR A 526 -37.26 12.35 10.29
C THR A 526 -38.23 13.40 9.71
N THR A 527 -38.65 14.41 10.49
CA THR A 527 -39.70 15.37 10.05
C THR A 527 -39.27 16.26 8.88
N LEU A 528 -37.97 16.52 8.73
CA LEU A 528 -37.37 17.22 7.58
C LEU A 528 -36.75 16.26 6.54
N ASP A 529 -36.72 14.95 6.81
CA ASP A 529 -36.34 13.92 5.81
C ASP A 529 -37.47 13.68 4.78
N ASN A 530 -38.60 14.38 4.95
CA ASN A 530 -39.67 14.57 3.97
C ASN A 530 -39.26 15.41 2.74
N ARG A 531 -37.96 15.46 2.38
CA ARG A 531 -37.62 15.72 0.98
C ARG A 531 -38.16 14.52 0.21
N ARG A 532 -39.33 14.69 -0.44
CA ARG A 532 -40.01 13.72 -1.32
C ARG A 532 -39.00 12.71 -1.85
N ARG A 533 -39.14 11.43 -1.50
CA ARG A 533 -38.24 10.38 -1.99
C ARG A 533 -38.30 10.42 -3.51
N ARG A 534 -37.36 11.12 -4.15
CA ARG A 534 -37.37 11.20 -5.60
C ARG A 534 -37.08 9.81 -6.12
N GLY A 535 -37.91 9.32 -7.04
CA GLY A 535 -37.65 8.06 -7.71
C GLY A 535 -36.21 8.01 -8.23
N LYS A 536 -35.58 6.86 -8.09
CA LYS A 536 -34.17 6.65 -8.46
C LYS A 536 -34.11 5.77 -9.70
N ILE A 537 -33.30 6.13 -10.68
CA ILE A 537 -33.04 5.31 -11.87
C ILE A 537 -31.59 4.81 -11.83
N ILE A 538 -31.42 3.51 -11.99
CA ILE A 538 -30.12 2.82 -12.02
C ILE A 538 -29.99 2.16 -13.40
N LEU A 539 -28.98 2.51 -14.18
CA LEU A 539 -28.62 1.82 -15.43
C LEU A 539 -27.51 0.83 -15.12
N ALA A 540 -27.73 -0.48 -15.28
CA ALA A 540 -26.75 -1.48 -14.85
C ALA A 540 -26.45 -2.51 -15.94
N GLY A 541 -25.16 -2.80 -16.09
CA GLY A 541 -24.66 -3.88 -16.95
C GLY A 541 -24.78 -5.24 -16.27
N THR A 542 -25.27 -6.24 -17.00
CA THR A 542 -25.44 -7.62 -16.49
C THR A 542 -24.26 -8.53 -16.80
N GLY A 543 -23.27 -8.06 -17.56
CA GLY A 543 -22.25 -8.95 -18.12
C GLY A 543 -22.74 -9.74 -19.34
N PRO A 544 -21.92 -10.66 -19.87
CA PRO A 544 -22.20 -11.38 -21.12
C PRO A 544 -23.27 -12.48 -20.98
N GLY A 545 -23.39 -13.12 -19.82
CA GLY A 545 -24.18 -14.35 -19.66
C GLY A 545 -24.28 -14.84 -18.22
N HIS A 546 -23.15 -15.30 -17.70
CA HIS A 546 -23.05 -16.01 -16.41
C HIS A 546 -23.34 -15.10 -15.19
N PRO A 547 -24.13 -15.56 -14.19
CA PRO A 547 -24.42 -14.82 -12.95
C PRO A 547 -23.19 -14.30 -12.20
N ASP A 548 -22.12 -15.09 -12.11
CA ASP A 548 -20.89 -14.69 -11.40
C ASP A 548 -20.11 -13.55 -12.08
N LEU A 549 -20.49 -13.16 -13.31
CA LEU A 549 -19.93 -12.00 -13.99
C LEU A 549 -20.70 -10.70 -13.68
N LEU A 550 -21.73 -10.77 -12.82
CA LEU A 550 -22.36 -9.58 -12.26
C LEU A 550 -21.40 -8.88 -11.31
N THR A 551 -21.36 -7.55 -11.39
CA THR A 551 -20.72 -6.78 -10.31
C THR A 551 -21.55 -6.91 -9.04
N THR A 552 -20.89 -6.89 -7.88
CA THR A 552 -21.59 -6.89 -6.58
C THR A 552 -22.58 -5.72 -6.46
N ALA A 553 -22.28 -4.58 -7.11
CA ALA A 553 -23.18 -3.44 -7.16
C ALA A 553 -24.45 -3.74 -7.97
N THR A 554 -24.33 -4.35 -9.15
CA THR A 554 -25.49 -4.76 -9.96
C THR A 554 -26.33 -5.80 -9.23
N LEU A 555 -25.73 -6.79 -8.57
CA LEU A 555 -26.47 -7.79 -7.77
C LEU A 555 -27.27 -7.14 -6.64
N LYS A 556 -26.65 -6.22 -5.89
CA LYS A 556 -27.36 -5.43 -4.85
C LYS A 556 -28.49 -4.60 -5.44
N ALA A 557 -28.29 -4.01 -6.61
CA ALA A 557 -29.34 -3.25 -7.29
C ALA A 557 -30.52 -4.15 -7.70
N ILE A 558 -30.26 -5.34 -8.25
CA ILE A 558 -31.29 -6.34 -8.57
C ILE A 558 -32.11 -6.71 -7.32
N GLN A 559 -31.44 -6.89 -6.18
CA GLN A 559 -32.08 -7.28 -4.93
C GLN A 559 -32.90 -6.17 -4.27
N THR A 560 -32.62 -4.90 -4.58
CA THR A 560 -33.22 -3.73 -3.89
C THR A 560 -34.19 -2.92 -4.76
N ALA A 561 -34.24 -3.16 -6.06
CA ALA A 561 -35.12 -2.44 -6.97
C ALA A 561 -36.60 -2.78 -6.76
N ASP A 562 -37.46 -1.77 -6.95
CA ASP A 562 -38.92 -1.92 -6.93
C ASP A 562 -39.43 -2.43 -8.29
N ILE A 563 -38.79 -2.00 -9.37
CA ILE A 563 -39.08 -2.43 -10.75
C ILE A 563 -37.80 -2.65 -11.53
N VAL A 564 -37.75 -3.74 -12.30
CA VAL A 564 -36.69 -4.09 -13.22
C VAL A 564 -37.19 -3.97 -14.65
N LEU A 565 -36.50 -3.16 -15.45
CA LEU A 565 -36.73 -2.95 -16.88
C LEU A 565 -35.57 -3.58 -17.65
N ALA A 566 -35.80 -4.73 -18.30
CA ALA A 566 -34.75 -5.51 -18.95
C ALA A 566 -34.91 -5.52 -20.48
N ASP A 567 -33.77 -5.53 -21.18
CA ASP A 567 -33.74 -5.86 -22.60
C ASP A 567 -33.96 -7.35 -22.83
N LYS A 568 -34.47 -7.72 -24.02
CA LYS A 568 -34.61 -9.13 -24.43
C LYS A 568 -33.31 -9.92 -24.36
N LEU A 569 -32.18 -9.22 -24.50
CA LEU A 569 -30.84 -9.80 -24.51
C LEU A 569 -30.30 -10.13 -23.11
N VAL A 570 -30.99 -9.73 -22.04
CA VAL A 570 -30.57 -10.09 -20.68
C VAL A 570 -30.77 -11.60 -20.49
N PRO A 571 -29.72 -12.35 -20.10
CA PRO A 571 -29.78 -13.80 -19.97
C PRO A 571 -30.77 -14.27 -18.91
N GLY A 572 -31.43 -15.41 -19.15
CA GLY A 572 -32.37 -16.04 -18.22
C GLY A 572 -31.83 -16.23 -16.78
N PRO A 573 -30.62 -16.80 -16.60
CA PRO A 573 -30.03 -16.98 -15.26
C PRO A 573 -29.88 -15.68 -14.45
N ILE A 574 -29.74 -14.52 -15.11
CA ILE A 574 -29.70 -13.22 -14.43
C ILE A 574 -31.10 -12.79 -13.98
N MET A 575 -32.11 -13.06 -14.82
CA MET A 575 -33.51 -12.76 -14.51
C MET A 575 -34.02 -13.60 -13.32
N ASP A 576 -33.51 -14.82 -13.16
CA ASP A 576 -33.85 -15.71 -12.03
C ASP A 576 -33.37 -15.19 -10.67
N LEU A 577 -32.40 -14.25 -10.65
CA LEU A 577 -31.92 -13.59 -9.43
C LEU A 577 -32.86 -12.48 -8.95
N VAL A 578 -33.80 -12.04 -9.79
CA VAL A 578 -34.73 -10.96 -9.43
C VAL A 578 -35.72 -11.47 -8.37
N PRO A 579 -35.87 -10.78 -7.22
CA PRO A 579 -36.80 -11.21 -6.20
C PRO A 579 -38.24 -11.30 -6.71
N ARG A 580 -39.00 -12.31 -6.27
CA ARG A 580 -40.42 -12.50 -6.66
C ARG A 580 -41.34 -11.31 -6.38
N ARG A 581 -40.96 -10.43 -5.43
CA ARG A 581 -41.71 -9.21 -5.08
C ARG A 581 -41.52 -8.06 -6.08
N THR A 582 -40.48 -8.11 -6.89
CA THR A 582 -40.05 -7.03 -7.77
C THR A 582 -40.77 -7.17 -9.12
N THR A 583 -41.34 -6.07 -9.62
CA THR A 583 -42.02 -6.08 -10.92
C THR A 583 -40.98 -6.15 -12.03
N ILE A 584 -41.14 -7.07 -12.99
CA ILE A 584 -40.24 -7.22 -14.13
C ILE A 584 -40.98 -6.86 -15.41
N HIS A 585 -40.39 -5.99 -16.23
CA HIS A 585 -40.84 -5.73 -17.60
C HIS A 585 -39.70 -5.97 -18.59
N THR A 586 -39.93 -6.86 -19.54
CA THR A 586 -38.97 -7.16 -20.60
C THR A 586 -39.46 -6.58 -21.92
N ALA A 587 -38.59 -5.84 -22.61
CA ALA A 587 -38.92 -5.19 -23.87
C ALA A 587 -39.34 -6.19 -24.96
N LYS A 588 -40.49 -5.97 -25.60
CA LYS A 588 -40.96 -6.78 -26.74
C LYS A 588 -40.32 -6.29 -28.04
N LYS A 589 -39.07 -6.68 -28.28
CA LYS A 589 -38.33 -6.28 -29.50
C LYS A 589 -38.56 -7.26 -30.65
N PHE A 590 -39.16 -6.77 -31.74
CA PHE A 590 -39.22 -7.43 -33.05
C PHE A 590 -38.26 -6.72 -34.03
N PRO A 591 -37.73 -7.40 -35.07
CA PRO A 591 -36.95 -6.75 -36.13
C PRO A 591 -37.69 -5.54 -36.71
N GLY A 592 -37.05 -4.37 -36.74
CA GLY A 592 -37.65 -3.12 -37.25
C GLY A 592 -38.39 -2.24 -36.22
N ASN A 593 -38.59 -2.69 -34.98
CA ASN A 593 -39.35 -1.94 -33.94
C ASN A 593 -38.50 -1.59 -32.69
N ALA A 594 -37.20 -1.36 -32.87
CA ALA A 594 -36.27 -1.15 -31.77
C ALA A 594 -36.53 0.13 -30.97
N ASP A 595 -36.88 1.22 -31.66
CA ASP A 595 -37.06 2.53 -31.04
C ASP A 595 -38.38 2.60 -30.24
N ALA A 596 -39.48 2.04 -30.74
CA ALA A 596 -40.73 1.99 -29.99
C ALA A 596 -40.62 1.15 -28.70
N ALA A 597 -39.85 0.05 -28.74
CA ALA A 597 -39.58 -0.75 -27.54
C ALA A 597 -38.77 0.04 -26.50
N GLN A 598 -37.87 0.93 -26.94
CA GLN A 598 -37.12 1.81 -26.03
C GLN A 598 -38.00 2.92 -25.46
N GLU A 599 -38.86 3.54 -26.28
CA GLU A 599 -39.85 4.51 -25.82
C GLU A 599 -40.81 3.91 -24.77
N GLU A 600 -41.21 2.66 -24.95
CA GLU A 600 -42.01 1.92 -23.97
C GLU A 600 -41.30 1.81 -22.62
N LEU A 601 -40.02 1.41 -22.61
CA LEU A 601 -39.22 1.30 -21.38
C LEU A 601 -39.01 2.67 -20.72
N HIS A 602 -38.74 3.71 -21.51
CA HIS A 602 -38.60 5.07 -21.03
C HIS A 602 -39.90 5.56 -20.36
N ARG A 603 -41.05 5.29 -20.98
CA ARG A 603 -42.36 5.65 -20.43
C ARG A 603 -42.63 4.93 -19.10
N LEU A 604 -42.36 3.63 -19.02
CA LEU A 604 -42.53 2.85 -17.79
C LEU A 604 -41.58 3.30 -16.67
N ALA A 605 -40.33 3.60 -17.03
CA ALA A 605 -39.36 4.17 -16.09
C ALA A 605 -39.86 5.49 -15.52
N LEU A 606 -40.31 6.43 -16.37
CA LEU A 606 -40.83 7.72 -15.90
C LEU A 606 -42.05 7.57 -15.00
N GLN A 607 -42.99 6.68 -15.34
CA GLN A 607 -44.16 6.39 -14.48
C GLN A 607 -43.75 5.88 -13.10
N ALA A 608 -42.78 4.96 -13.05
CA ALA A 608 -42.27 4.44 -11.77
C ALA A 608 -41.49 5.50 -10.98
N LEU A 609 -40.69 6.33 -11.65
CA LEU A 609 -39.94 7.43 -11.03
C LEU A 609 -40.87 8.52 -10.44
N GLN A 610 -41.98 8.80 -11.12
CA GLN A 610 -43.03 9.70 -10.63
C GLN A 610 -43.75 9.12 -9.41
N ALA A 611 -43.87 7.80 -9.34
CA ALA A 611 -44.38 7.07 -8.18
C ALA A 611 -43.32 6.83 -7.09
N GLU A 612 -42.21 7.57 -7.10
CA GLU A 612 -41.14 7.52 -6.08
C GLU A 612 -40.43 6.16 -5.94
N LYS A 613 -40.48 5.33 -6.99
CA LYS A 613 -39.88 3.99 -7.00
C LYS A 613 -38.42 4.00 -7.45
N THR A 614 -37.68 2.97 -7.03
CA THR A 614 -36.35 2.63 -7.55
C THR A 614 -36.48 1.77 -8.80
N VAL A 615 -36.15 2.36 -9.95
CA VAL A 615 -36.13 1.72 -11.27
C VAL A 615 -34.73 1.20 -11.57
N LEU A 616 -34.62 -0.10 -11.83
CA LEU A 616 -33.40 -0.73 -12.33
C LEU A 616 -33.55 -1.07 -13.80
N ARG A 617 -32.70 -0.49 -14.63
CA ARG A 617 -32.62 -0.73 -16.07
C ARG A 617 -31.45 -1.66 -16.36
N LEU A 618 -31.75 -2.93 -16.66
CA LEU A 618 -30.74 -3.96 -16.95
C LEU A 618 -30.41 -4.00 -18.44
N LYS A 619 -29.11 -4.00 -18.75
CA LYS A 619 -28.55 -4.00 -20.10
C LYS A 619 -27.50 -5.11 -20.20
N GLN A 620 -27.52 -5.90 -21.28
CA GLN A 620 -26.51 -6.95 -21.48
C GLN A 620 -25.13 -6.33 -21.70
N GLY A 621 -24.09 -6.95 -21.13
CA GLY A 621 -22.72 -6.45 -21.20
C GLY A 621 -22.53 -5.21 -20.34
N ASP A 622 -21.96 -4.17 -20.94
CA ASP A 622 -21.74 -2.86 -20.30
C ASP A 622 -22.72 -1.80 -20.86
N PRO A 623 -23.30 -0.90 -20.03
CA PRO A 623 -24.23 0.12 -20.51
C PRO A 623 -23.68 1.06 -21.59
N TYR A 624 -22.38 1.35 -21.58
CA TYR A 624 -21.75 2.35 -22.43
C TYR A 624 -21.01 1.78 -23.64
N ILE A 625 -20.74 0.47 -23.69
CA ILE A 625 -20.17 -0.19 -24.87
C ILE A 625 -21.28 -0.69 -25.78
N PHE A 626 -21.65 0.14 -26.78
CA PHE A 626 -22.73 -0.12 -27.74
C PHE A 626 -24.10 -0.44 -27.12
N GLY A 627 -24.27 -0.13 -25.83
CA GLY A 627 -25.50 -0.36 -25.09
C GLY A 627 -26.54 0.76 -25.19
N ARG A 628 -26.23 1.93 -25.79
CA ARG A 628 -27.06 3.15 -25.75
C ARG A 628 -27.26 3.76 -24.35
N GLY A 629 -26.44 3.39 -23.36
CA GLY A 629 -26.61 3.86 -21.97
C GLY A 629 -26.45 5.38 -21.81
N ALA A 630 -25.59 6.02 -22.61
CA ALA A 630 -25.41 7.48 -22.57
C ALA A 630 -26.66 8.23 -23.07
N GLU A 631 -27.35 7.69 -24.07
CA GLU A 631 -28.60 8.26 -24.59
C GLU A 631 -29.71 8.18 -23.53
N GLU A 632 -29.85 7.02 -22.86
CA GLU A 632 -30.78 6.85 -21.73
C GLU A 632 -30.40 7.79 -20.57
N PHE A 633 -29.11 7.96 -20.29
CA PHE A 633 -28.62 8.87 -19.25
C PHE A 633 -29.06 10.31 -19.52
N HIS A 634 -28.84 10.81 -20.74
CA HIS A 634 -29.26 12.15 -21.14
C HIS A 634 -30.78 12.32 -21.06
N PHE A 635 -31.53 11.34 -21.57
CA PHE A 635 -32.99 11.35 -21.54
C PHE A 635 -33.55 11.54 -20.12
N PHE A 636 -33.09 10.76 -19.14
CA PHE A 636 -33.57 10.90 -17.76
C PHE A 636 -33.10 12.20 -17.09
N ARG A 637 -31.86 12.64 -17.39
CA ARG A 637 -31.31 13.89 -16.87
C ARG A 637 -32.13 15.10 -17.31
N GLU A 638 -32.55 15.15 -18.57
CA GLU A 638 -33.45 16.19 -19.10
C GLU A 638 -34.82 16.21 -18.40
N LYS A 639 -35.26 15.07 -17.85
CA LYS A 639 -36.48 14.95 -17.06
C LYS A 639 -36.26 15.18 -15.55
N GLY A 640 -35.07 15.62 -15.14
CA GLY A 640 -34.75 15.95 -13.75
C GLY A 640 -34.32 14.77 -12.87
N TYR A 641 -34.07 13.60 -13.46
CA TYR A 641 -33.58 12.40 -12.77
C TYR A 641 -32.15 12.09 -13.23
N ILE A 642 -31.17 12.15 -12.34
CA ILE A 642 -29.78 11.82 -12.67
C ILE A 642 -29.58 10.31 -12.44
N PRO A 643 -29.33 9.50 -13.49
CA PRO A 643 -29.17 8.06 -13.29
C PRO A 643 -27.86 7.69 -12.62
N VAL A 644 -27.90 6.63 -11.82
CA VAL A 644 -26.69 5.95 -11.34
C VAL A 644 -26.33 4.88 -12.36
N VAL A 645 -25.12 4.92 -12.91
CA VAL A 645 -24.65 3.93 -13.88
C VAL A 645 -23.72 2.94 -13.21
N LEU A 646 -24.04 1.66 -13.31
CA LEU A 646 -23.25 0.55 -12.80
C LEU A 646 -22.59 -0.18 -13.98
N PRO A 647 -21.26 -0.33 -13.98
CA PRO A 647 -20.55 -1.00 -15.06
C PRO A 647 -20.91 -2.47 -15.13
N GLY A 648 -20.72 -3.06 -16.31
CA GLY A 648 -20.81 -4.50 -16.53
C GLY A 648 -19.62 -5.04 -17.29
N VAL A 649 -19.40 -6.36 -17.20
CA VAL A 649 -18.35 -7.02 -17.99
C VAL A 649 -18.77 -7.02 -19.47
N THR A 650 -18.02 -6.33 -20.33
CA THR A 650 -18.38 -6.23 -21.76
C THR A 650 -18.08 -7.55 -22.49
N SER A 651 -19.02 -7.99 -23.34
CA SER A 651 -18.84 -9.16 -24.19
C SER A 651 -17.67 -9.00 -25.16
N ALA A 652 -17.32 -7.77 -25.54
CA ALA A 652 -16.21 -7.49 -26.44
C ALA A 652 -14.85 -8.00 -25.93
N LEU A 653 -14.68 -8.12 -24.61
CA LEU A 653 -13.43 -8.59 -24.00
C LEU A 653 -13.60 -9.94 -23.31
N SER A 654 -14.78 -10.21 -22.74
CA SER A 654 -15.02 -11.47 -22.05
C SER A 654 -15.32 -12.64 -23.00
N ALA A 655 -16.00 -12.42 -24.13
CA ALA A 655 -16.27 -13.52 -25.06
C ALA A 655 -15.00 -14.07 -25.71
N PRO A 656 -14.02 -13.24 -26.15
CA PRO A 656 -12.71 -13.75 -26.56
C PRO A 656 -12.04 -14.61 -25.48
N LEU A 657 -12.07 -14.17 -24.21
CA LEU A 657 -11.52 -14.93 -23.09
C LEU A 657 -12.12 -16.34 -22.99
N PHE A 658 -13.45 -16.45 -23.02
CA PHE A 658 -14.14 -17.76 -22.96
C PHE A 658 -14.00 -18.60 -24.23
N ALA A 659 -13.39 -18.03 -25.27
CA ALA A 659 -13.00 -18.72 -26.49
C ALA A 659 -11.47 -18.93 -26.55
N ASN A 660 -10.73 -18.78 -25.45
CA ASN A 660 -9.27 -18.88 -25.43
C ASN A 660 -8.58 -17.94 -26.46
N ILE A 661 -9.12 -16.75 -26.66
CA ILE A 661 -8.57 -15.73 -27.54
C ILE A 661 -8.18 -14.53 -26.68
N PRO A 662 -6.88 -14.35 -26.39
CA PRO A 662 -6.42 -13.16 -25.69
C PRO A 662 -6.51 -11.96 -26.65
N PRO A 663 -7.31 -10.91 -26.37
CA PRO A 663 -7.44 -9.78 -27.28
C PRO A 663 -6.11 -9.08 -27.58
N THR A 664 -5.16 -9.15 -26.64
CA THR A 664 -3.77 -8.66 -26.78
C THR A 664 -2.77 -9.77 -26.49
N HIS A 665 -1.64 -9.77 -27.19
CA HIS A 665 -0.50 -10.64 -26.92
C HIS A 665 0.79 -9.96 -27.37
N ARG A 666 1.82 -9.91 -26.52
CA ARG A 666 3.03 -9.07 -26.72
C ARG A 666 3.66 -9.20 -28.11
N ALA A 667 3.72 -10.42 -28.64
CA ALA A 667 4.35 -10.70 -29.95
C ALA A 667 3.37 -10.64 -31.14
N VAL A 668 2.06 -10.49 -30.90
CA VAL A 668 1.03 -10.73 -31.93
C VAL A 668 0.03 -9.57 -32.05
N ALA A 669 -0.47 -9.04 -30.94
CA ALA A 669 -1.43 -7.95 -30.95
C ALA A 669 -1.20 -6.95 -29.80
N ASP A 670 -0.85 -5.70 -30.16
CA ASP A 670 -0.63 -4.59 -29.23
C ASP A 670 -1.84 -3.64 -29.14
N GLN A 671 -2.84 -3.84 -29.99
CA GLN A 671 -4.05 -3.03 -30.08
C GLN A 671 -5.31 -3.88 -30.13
N VAL A 672 -6.38 -3.41 -29.49
CA VAL A 672 -7.73 -3.96 -29.60
C VAL A 672 -8.67 -2.86 -30.09
N LEU A 673 -9.43 -3.15 -31.14
CA LEU A 673 -10.45 -2.25 -31.66
C LEU A 673 -11.83 -2.90 -31.54
N ILE A 674 -12.77 -2.21 -30.89
CA ILE A 674 -14.16 -2.67 -30.75
C ILE A 674 -15.02 -1.90 -31.74
N CYS A 675 -15.67 -2.63 -32.65
CA CYS A 675 -16.52 -2.09 -33.69
C CYS A 675 -17.95 -2.62 -33.54
N THR A 676 -18.92 -1.90 -34.12
CA THR A 676 -20.28 -2.41 -34.34
C THR A 676 -20.48 -2.74 -35.81
N GLY A 677 -21.14 -3.85 -36.12
CA GLY A 677 -21.60 -4.18 -37.48
C GLY A 677 -22.92 -3.49 -37.85
N THR A 678 -23.57 -2.81 -36.91
CA THR A 678 -24.82 -2.08 -37.13
C THR A 678 -24.66 -0.63 -36.67
N GLY A 679 -24.66 0.30 -37.62
CA GLY A 679 -24.65 1.74 -37.35
C GLY A 679 -26.05 2.36 -37.30
N ARG A 680 -26.10 3.70 -37.38
CA ARG A 680 -27.34 4.47 -37.29
C ARG A 680 -28.28 4.13 -38.45
N HIS A 681 -29.59 4.04 -38.17
CA HIS A 681 -30.61 3.66 -39.15
C HIS A 681 -30.37 2.31 -39.86
N GLY A 682 -29.59 1.43 -39.24
CA GLY A 682 -29.28 0.11 -39.81
C GLY A 682 -28.30 0.15 -40.99
N GLN A 683 -27.59 1.25 -41.22
CA GLN A 683 -26.46 1.26 -42.16
C GLN A 683 -25.18 0.77 -41.45
N PRO A 684 -24.35 -0.08 -42.07
CA PRO A 684 -23.11 -0.51 -41.46
C PRO A 684 -22.10 0.66 -41.44
N PRO A 685 -21.31 0.83 -40.36
CA PRO A 685 -20.18 1.75 -40.40
C PRO A 685 -19.10 1.22 -41.36
N ASP A 686 -18.25 2.13 -41.84
CA ASP A 686 -17.10 1.75 -42.65
C ASP A 686 -16.16 0.83 -41.83
N PRO A 687 -15.80 -0.37 -42.31
CA PRO A 687 -14.92 -1.26 -41.57
C PRO A 687 -13.49 -0.69 -41.45
N PRO A 688 -12.77 -1.08 -40.39
CA PRO A 688 -11.41 -0.62 -40.17
C PRO A 688 -10.43 -1.20 -41.20
N GLU A 689 -9.35 -0.46 -41.43
CA GLU A 689 -8.19 -0.94 -42.21
C GLU A 689 -7.49 -2.13 -41.54
N HIS A 690 -6.77 -2.92 -42.34
CA HIS A 690 -5.97 -4.03 -41.83
C HIS A 690 -4.68 -3.53 -41.19
N ILE A 691 -4.49 -3.84 -39.91
CA ILE A 691 -3.24 -3.65 -39.18
C ILE A 691 -2.84 -5.01 -38.58
N PRO A 692 -1.68 -5.58 -38.94
CA PRO A 692 -1.28 -6.92 -38.51
C PRO A 692 -1.23 -7.11 -36.99
N SER A 693 -0.84 -6.08 -36.24
CA SER A 693 -0.74 -6.09 -34.77
C SER A 693 -2.05 -5.75 -34.04
N ARG A 694 -3.19 -5.74 -34.74
CA ARG A 694 -4.48 -5.34 -34.18
C ARG A 694 -5.47 -6.49 -34.17
N THR A 695 -6.06 -6.72 -33.00
CA THR A 695 -7.26 -7.55 -32.86
C THR A 695 -8.51 -6.69 -33.01
N VAL A 696 -9.45 -7.09 -33.84
CA VAL A 696 -10.71 -6.37 -34.04
C VAL A 696 -11.88 -7.22 -33.57
N VAL A 697 -12.72 -6.67 -32.70
CA VAL A 697 -13.92 -7.32 -32.18
C VAL A 697 -15.15 -6.60 -32.73
N PHE A 698 -15.92 -7.27 -33.59
CA PHE A 698 -17.16 -6.73 -34.13
C PHE A 698 -18.37 -7.25 -33.37
N LEU A 699 -19.04 -6.36 -32.65
CA LEU A 699 -20.34 -6.58 -32.03
C LEU A 699 -21.45 -6.41 -33.05
N MET A 700 -22.59 -7.07 -32.86
CA MET A 700 -23.80 -6.87 -33.68
C MET A 700 -23.57 -7.07 -35.20
N ALA A 701 -22.63 -7.92 -35.59
CA ALA A 701 -22.20 -8.09 -36.98
C ALA A 701 -22.71 -9.38 -37.66
N LEU A 702 -23.08 -10.40 -36.88
CA LEU A 702 -23.36 -11.75 -37.43
C LEU A 702 -24.46 -11.79 -38.51
N HIS A 703 -25.55 -11.06 -38.32
CA HIS A 703 -26.65 -10.99 -39.30
C HIS A 703 -26.25 -10.40 -40.67
N ARG A 704 -25.05 -9.79 -40.78
CA ARG A 704 -24.48 -9.21 -42.00
C ARG A 704 -23.05 -9.67 -42.25
N LEU A 705 -22.69 -10.83 -41.71
CA LEU A 705 -21.32 -11.32 -41.73
C LEU A 705 -20.74 -11.37 -43.16
N GLY A 706 -21.52 -11.85 -44.14
CA GLY A 706 -21.11 -11.88 -45.56
C GLY A 706 -20.75 -10.51 -46.14
N ALA A 707 -21.58 -9.49 -45.87
CA ALA A 707 -21.29 -8.12 -46.30
C ALA A 707 -20.07 -7.52 -45.59
N LEU A 708 -19.91 -7.79 -44.28
CA LEU A 708 -18.75 -7.35 -43.50
C LEU A 708 -17.45 -7.96 -44.05
N VAL A 709 -17.41 -9.27 -44.27
CA VAL A 709 -16.23 -9.98 -44.80
C VAL A 709 -15.90 -9.52 -46.22
N THR A 710 -16.90 -9.31 -47.06
CA THR A 710 -16.70 -8.75 -48.42
C THR A 710 -16.09 -7.35 -48.35
N SER A 711 -16.55 -6.50 -47.43
CA SER A 711 -16.01 -5.15 -47.27
C SER A 711 -14.61 -5.12 -46.66
N LEU A 712 -14.27 -6.07 -45.77
CA LEU A 712 -12.93 -6.19 -45.18
C LEU A 712 -11.90 -6.69 -46.22
N THR A 713 -12.30 -7.64 -47.07
CA THR A 713 -11.42 -8.27 -48.06
C THR A 713 -11.41 -7.57 -49.42
N GLY A 714 -12.20 -6.49 -49.58
CA GLY A 714 -12.24 -5.67 -50.79
C GLY A 714 -10.97 -4.86 -51.06
N GLU A 715 -10.87 -4.29 -52.26
CA GLU A 715 -9.67 -3.61 -52.79
C GLU A 715 -9.21 -2.43 -51.92
N ASP A 716 -10.13 -1.77 -51.20
CA ASP A 716 -9.86 -0.57 -50.40
C ASP A 716 -9.22 -0.86 -49.03
N LYS A 717 -9.48 -2.03 -48.41
CA LYS A 717 -9.10 -2.34 -47.02
C LYS A 717 -8.04 -3.46 -46.90
N ARG A 718 -7.93 -4.33 -47.91
CA ARG A 718 -6.87 -5.35 -48.11
C ARG A 718 -6.61 -6.28 -46.91
N TRP A 719 -7.64 -6.74 -46.20
CA TRP A 719 -7.46 -7.82 -45.23
C TRP A 719 -7.10 -9.14 -45.94
N PRO A 720 -6.03 -9.86 -45.53
CA PRO A 720 -5.74 -11.18 -46.06
C PRO A 720 -6.89 -12.14 -45.78
N LYS A 721 -7.33 -12.90 -46.78
CA LYS A 721 -8.39 -13.92 -46.62
C LYS A 721 -8.00 -15.02 -45.63
N THR A 722 -6.70 -15.26 -45.48
CA THR A 722 -6.12 -16.20 -44.51
C THR A 722 -6.13 -15.69 -43.06
N THR A 723 -6.54 -14.45 -42.81
CA THR A 723 -6.56 -13.88 -41.45
C THR A 723 -7.46 -14.73 -40.54
N PRO A 724 -6.94 -15.23 -39.41
CA PRO A 724 -7.72 -15.99 -38.44
C PRO A 724 -8.87 -15.15 -37.87
N CYS A 725 -10.01 -15.79 -37.64
CA CYS A 725 -11.14 -15.19 -36.96
C CYS A 725 -11.96 -16.24 -36.20
N ALA A 726 -12.69 -15.79 -35.20
CA ALA A 726 -13.60 -16.65 -34.46
C ALA A 726 -14.94 -15.95 -34.21
N VAL A 727 -16.04 -16.69 -34.39
CA VAL A 727 -17.38 -16.29 -34.01
C VAL A 727 -17.69 -16.89 -32.64
N VAL A 728 -18.02 -16.03 -31.68
CA VAL A 728 -18.39 -16.46 -30.32
C VAL A 728 -19.84 -16.09 -30.07
N GLU A 729 -20.66 -17.11 -29.85
CA GLU A 729 -22.10 -17.01 -29.63
C GLU A 729 -22.43 -17.41 -28.20
N ARG A 730 -23.39 -16.68 -27.59
CA ARG A 730 -23.89 -16.92 -26.23
C ARG A 730 -22.76 -17.11 -25.20
N ALA A 731 -21.75 -16.24 -25.28
CA ALA A 731 -20.58 -16.29 -24.42
C ALA A 731 -20.94 -16.40 -22.93
N SER A 732 -20.27 -17.28 -22.20
CA SER A 732 -20.49 -17.61 -20.78
C SER A 732 -21.85 -18.22 -20.43
N CYS A 733 -22.69 -18.57 -21.41
CA CYS A 733 -23.87 -19.40 -21.19
C CYS A 733 -23.52 -20.88 -21.39
N PRO A 734 -24.23 -21.83 -20.75
CA PRO A 734 -23.99 -23.26 -20.94
C PRO A 734 -24.03 -23.72 -22.41
N ASP A 735 -24.79 -23.02 -23.24
CA ASP A 735 -24.91 -23.26 -24.68
C ASP A 735 -24.07 -22.29 -25.54
N GLN A 736 -22.95 -21.82 -24.98
CA GLN A 736 -21.91 -21.10 -25.73
C GLN A 736 -21.48 -21.91 -26.95
N ARG A 737 -21.15 -21.22 -28.04
CA ARG A 737 -20.54 -21.83 -29.22
C ARG A 737 -19.40 -20.96 -29.75
N VAL A 738 -18.26 -21.58 -30.04
CA VAL A 738 -17.10 -20.95 -30.65
C VAL A 738 -16.84 -21.60 -32.01
N LEU A 739 -16.92 -20.81 -33.07
CA LEU A 739 -16.59 -21.23 -34.42
C LEU A 739 -15.29 -20.55 -34.84
N ARG A 740 -14.22 -21.34 -35.02
CA ARG A 740 -12.91 -20.85 -35.45
C ARG A 740 -12.73 -21.07 -36.95
N SER A 741 -12.30 -20.05 -37.68
CA SER A 741 -12.10 -20.12 -39.12
C SER A 741 -11.12 -19.02 -39.59
N THR A 742 -11.07 -18.77 -40.88
CA THR A 742 -10.41 -17.60 -41.49
C THR A 742 -11.46 -16.71 -42.16
N LEU A 743 -11.09 -15.47 -42.50
CA LEU A 743 -11.97 -14.58 -43.28
C LEU A 743 -12.43 -15.20 -44.60
N GLU A 744 -11.69 -16.17 -45.16
CA GLU A 744 -12.08 -16.91 -46.36
C GLU A 744 -13.30 -17.81 -46.16
N PHE A 745 -13.39 -18.50 -45.02
CA PHE A 745 -14.36 -19.58 -44.80
C PHE A 745 -15.43 -19.27 -43.75
N VAL A 746 -15.26 -18.21 -42.94
CA VAL A 746 -16.16 -17.92 -41.81
C VAL A 746 -17.62 -17.70 -42.22
N THR A 747 -17.89 -17.15 -43.41
CA THR A 747 -19.25 -16.95 -43.91
C THR A 747 -19.92 -18.29 -44.23
N ALA A 748 -19.21 -19.17 -44.93
CA ALA A 748 -19.70 -20.51 -45.27
C ALA A 748 -19.91 -21.35 -44.00
N ALA A 749 -18.98 -21.26 -43.05
CA ALA A 749 -19.06 -21.97 -41.78
C ALA A 749 -20.30 -21.56 -40.96
N VAL A 750 -20.61 -20.25 -40.87
CA VAL A 750 -21.82 -19.78 -40.16
C VAL A 750 -23.12 -20.13 -40.92
N GLU A 751 -23.09 -20.17 -42.25
CA GLU A 751 -24.24 -20.61 -43.06
C GLU A 751 -24.54 -22.10 -42.89
N GLU A 752 -23.49 -22.93 -42.81
CA GLU A 752 -23.60 -24.38 -42.64
C GLU A 752 -24.02 -24.77 -41.21
N GLU A 753 -23.38 -24.18 -40.20
CA GLU A 753 -23.63 -24.48 -38.78
C GLU A 753 -24.85 -23.73 -38.19
N GLY A 754 -25.37 -22.75 -38.94
CA GLY A 754 -26.37 -21.79 -38.48
C GLY A 754 -25.81 -20.79 -37.46
N SER A 755 -26.64 -19.81 -37.03
CA SER A 755 -26.25 -18.81 -36.03
C SER A 755 -27.17 -18.80 -34.80
N ARG A 756 -26.58 -18.64 -33.61
CA ARG A 756 -27.24 -18.53 -32.30
C ARG A 756 -26.97 -17.14 -31.69
N PRO A 757 -27.78 -16.12 -31.99
CA PRO A 757 -27.59 -14.81 -31.38
C PRO A 757 -27.92 -14.82 -29.87
N PRO A 758 -27.30 -13.94 -29.06
CA PRO A 758 -26.31 -12.93 -29.44
C PRO A 758 -24.91 -13.52 -29.66
N GLY A 759 -24.18 -12.98 -30.62
CA GLY A 759 -22.78 -13.34 -30.85
C GLY A 759 -21.97 -12.22 -31.51
N LEU A 760 -20.65 -12.39 -31.47
CA LEU A 760 -19.66 -11.45 -32.01
C LEU A 760 -18.63 -12.19 -32.85
N ILE A 761 -17.87 -11.44 -33.66
CA ILE A 761 -16.72 -11.97 -34.39
C ILE A 761 -15.45 -11.25 -33.93
N VAL A 762 -14.43 -12.04 -33.64
CA VAL A 762 -13.06 -11.59 -33.36
C VAL A 762 -12.22 -11.88 -34.58
N VAL A 763 -11.44 -10.92 -35.05
CA VAL A 763 -10.61 -11.02 -36.26
C VAL A 763 -9.20 -10.54 -35.96
N GLY A 764 -8.20 -11.32 -36.34
CA GLY A 764 -6.79 -11.00 -36.19
C GLY A 764 -5.94 -12.19 -35.80
N ALA A 765 -4.62 -12.04 -35.85
CA ALA A 765 -3.67 -13.10 -35.54
C ALA A 765 -3.81 -13.64 -34.09
N ALA A 766 -4.33 -12.82 -33.16
CA ALA A 766 -4.62 -13.22 -31.79
C ALA A 766 -5.56 -14.45 -31.68
N CYS A 767 -6.44 -14.68 -32.66
CA CYS A 767 -7.35 -15.83 -32.67
C CYS A 767 -6.62 -17.19 -32.73
N GLY A 768 -5.37 -17.21 -33.19
CA GLY A 768 -4.55 -18.43 -33.30
C GLY A 768 -3.49 -18.59 -32.21
N VAL A 769 -3.42 -17.71 -31.20
CA VAL A 769 -2.27 -17.72 -30.26
C VAL A 769 -2.30 -18.90 -29.29
N LEU A 770 -3.49 -19.22 -28.74
CA LEU A 770 -3.65 -20.33 -27.80
C LEU A 770 -4.23 -21.57 -28.47
N GLU A 771 -5.02 -21.39 -29.52
CA GLU A 771 -5.75 -22.47 -30.21
C GLU A 771 -5.64 -22.25 -31.73
N GLU A 772 -4.89 -23.11 -32.42
CA GLU A 772 -4.72 -23.07 -33.87
C GLU A 772 -5.63 -24.07 -34.61
N LEU A 773 -6.07 -23.69 -35.80
CA LEU A 773 -6.69 -24.63 -36.74
C LEU A 773 -5.62 -25.61 -37.25
N LYS A 774 -5.93 -26.91 -37.25
CA LYS A 774 -4.99 -27.91 -37.76
C LYS A 774 -4.83 -27.77 -39.27
N ALA A 775 -3.67 -28.16 -39.79
CA ALA A 775 -3.40 -28.12 -41.23
C ALA A 775 -4.47 -28.92 -42.01
N GLY A 776 -5.20 -28.22 -42.90
CA GLY A 776 -6.28 -28.78 -43.71
C GLY A 776 -7.70 -28.58 -43.18
N GLU A 777 -7.88 -28.11 -41.94
CA GLU A 777 -9.20 -27.77 -41.39
C GLU A 777 -9.68 -26.40 -41.92
N ARG A 778 -10.90 -26.34 -42.49
CA ARG A 778 -11.51 -25.07 -42.96
C ARG A 778 -12.13 -24.26 -41.82
N TRP A 779 -12.74 -24.95 -40.86
CA TRP A 779 -13.23 -24.40 -39.59
C TRP A 779 -13.34 -25.50 -38.53
N ARG A 780 -13.48 -25.09 -37.27
CA ARG A 780 -13.78 -25.94 -36.12
C ARG A 780 -14.91 -25.32 -35.30
N VAL A 781 -15.80 -26.15 -34.77
CA VAL A 781 -16.87 -25.74 -33.86
C VAL A 781 -16.64 -26.37 -32.49
N GLU A 782 -16.72 -25.55 -31.45
CA GLU A 782 -16.68 -25.95 -30.04
C GLU A 782 -18.01 -25.54 -29.41
N ASP A 783 -18.76 -26.50 -28.88
CA ASP A 783 -20.01 -26.28 -28.16
C ASP A 783 -19.81 -26.45 -26.66
N GLY A 784 -20.47 -25.60 -25.88
CA GLY A 784 -20.50 -25.65 -24.43
C GLY A 784 -19.65 -24.59 -23.75
N PHE A 785 -20.02 -24.30 -22.50
CA PHE A 785 -19.21 -23.54 -21.56
C PHE A 785 -19.10 -24.35 -20.27
N GLU A 786 -17.90 -24.85 -19.97
CA GLU A 786 -17.59 -25.42 -18.66
C GLU A 786 -17.58 -24.24 -17.68
N GLY A 787 -18.66 -24.10 -16.89
CA GLY A 787 -18.89 -22.95 -16.03
C GLY A 787 -17.71 -22.60 -15.11
N LEU A 788 -17.81 -21.48 -14.39
CA LEU A 788 -16.75 -21.03 -13.47
C LEU A 788 -16.64 -21.88 -12.17
N GLU A 789 -17.40 -22.98 -12.07
CA GLU A 789 -17.51 -23.86 -10.90
C GLU A 789 -16.18 -24.55 -10.54
N GLY A 790 -15.27 -24.71 -11.51
CA GLY A 790 -13.90 -25.19 -11.29
C GLY A 790 -13.07 -24.30 -10.35
N LEU A 791 -13.38 -23.00 -10.24
CA LEU A 791 -12.73 -22.10 -9.27
C LEU A 791 -13.09 -22.46 -7.83
N SER A 792 -14.32 -22.92 -7.57
CA SER A 792 -14.69 -23.39 -6.23
C SER A 792 -13.97 -24.69 -5.84
N ARG A 793 -13.57 -25.52 -6.82
CA ARG A 793 -12.71 -26.69 -6.59
C ARG A 793 -11.23 -26.31 -6.43
N ALA A 794 -10.75 -25.28 -7.12
CA ALA A 794 -9.38 -24.77 -7.00
C ALA A 794 -9.13 -24.06 -5.66
N PHE A 795 -10.13 -23.40 -5.08
CA PHE A 795 -10.04 -22.86 -3.71
C PHE A 795 -10.23 -23.94 -2.62
N GLY A 796 -10.78 -25.11 -2.97
CA GLY A 796 -11.04 -26.23 -2.06
C GLY A 796 -9.96 -27.32 -2.01
N ARG A 797 -8.93 -27.26 -2.86
CA ARG A 797 -7.78 -28.18 -2.84
C ARG A 797 -6.51 -27.42 -2.47
N ARG A 798 -6.35 -27.15 -1.17
CA ARG A 798 -5.07 -26.73 -0.59
C ARG A 798 -4.35 -27.84 0.18
N GLU A 799 -4.82 -29.09 0.07
CA GLU A 799 -4.24 -30.22 0.81
C GLU A 799 -3.64 -31.35 -0.06
N ASP A 800 -3.79 -31.34 -1.40
CA ASP A 800 -3.37 -32.50 -2.23
C ASP A 800 -2.24 -32.20 -3.24
N PHE A 801 -1.57 -31.04 -3.17
CA PHE A 801 -0.58 -30.61 -4.18
C PHE A 801 0.90 -30.91 -3.81
N PHE A 802 1.16 -32.01 -3.09
CA PHE A 802 2.52 -32.37 -2.65
C PHE A 802 2.98 -33.76 -3.10
N ARG A 803 2.59 -34.23 -4.30
CA ARG A 803 2.97 -35.60 -4.69
C ARG A 803 3.62 -35.85 -6.04
N ASP A 804 3.72 -34.88 -6.94
CA ASP A 804 4.35 -35.14 -8.25
C ASP A 804 5.30 -34.01 -8.66
N LEU A 805 6.52 -34.01 -8.11
CA LEU A 805 7.67 -33.18 -8.54
C LEU A 805 8.97 -33.79 -7.98
N GLU A 806 9.41 -34.91 -8.55
CA GLU A 806 10.61 -35.64 -8.07
C GLU A 806 11.89 -35.41 -8.89
N VAL A 807 11.86 -34.64 -10.00
CA VAL A 807 13.07 -34.37 -10.81
C VAL A 807 13.46 -32.88 -10.86
N GLU A 808 12.53 -31.93 -10.74
CA GLU A 808 12.87 -30.48 -10.71
C GLU A 808 13.46 -30.03 -9.36
N GLY A 809 13.26 -30.79 -8.28
CA GLY A 809 13.68 -30.41 -6.92
C GLY A 809 15.18 -30.28 -6.71
N VAL A 810 16.02 -30.96 -7.50
CA VAL A 810 17.48 -30.83 -7.43
C VAL A 810 17.97 -29.57 -8.15
N ILE A 811 17.31 -29.20 -9.27
CA ILE A 811 17.70 -28.07 -10.13
C ILE A 811 17.22 -26.75 -9.52
N ASP A 812 16.03 -26.71 -8.92
CA ASP A 812 15.46 -25.49 -8.35
C ASP A 812 16.08 -25.08 -7.01
N VAL A 813 16.56 -26.01 -6.19
CA VAL A 813 17.09 -25.70 -4.83
C VAL A 813 18.55 -25.24 -4.89
N PHE A 814 19.30 -25.70 -5.88
CA PHE A 814 20.75 -25.51 -5.99
C PHE A 814 21.20 -24.04 -5.99
N PRO A 815 20.58 -23.10 -6.76
CA PRO A 815 20.99 -21.70 -6.76
C PRO A 815 20.77 -21.01 -5.40
N TYR A 816 19.71 -21.39 -4.69
CA TYR A 816 19.38 -20.81 -3.37
C TYR A 816 20.32 -21.34 -2.28
N LEU A 817 20.75 -22.60 -2.39
CA LEU A 817 21.69 -23.23 -1.47
C LEU A 817 23.08 -22.59 -1.53
N LEU A 818 23.60 -22.35 -2.74
CA LEU A 818 24.86 -21.62 -2.95
C LEU A 818 24.78 -20.17 -2.48
N HIS A 819 23.65 -19.50 -2.69
CA HIS A 819 23.44 -18.13 -2.20
C HIS A 819 23.40 -18.08 -0.67
N ALA A 820 22.66 -18.98 -0.03
CA ALA A 820 22.57 -19.05 1.44
C ALA A 820 23.93 -19.35 2.06
N ALA A 821 24.68 -20.33 1.53
CA ALA A 821 26.01 -20.67 2.00
C ALA A 821 27.01 -19.50 1.86
N LEU A 822 27.03 -18.83 0.70
CA LEU A 822 27.92 -17.69 0.46
C LEU A 822 27.62 -16.54 1.42
N VAL A 823 26.33 -16.26 1.66
CA VAL A 823 25.90 -15.23 2.61
C VAL A 823 26.35 -15.57 4.03
N ILE A 824 26.19 -16.82 4.48
CA ILE A 824 26.63 -17.25 5.82
C ILE A 824 28.15 -17.12 5.98
N VAL A 825 28.94 -17.49 4.96
CA VAL A 825 30.40 -17.36 5.01
C VAL A 825 30.80 -15.89 5.10
N LEU A 826 30.20 -15.00 4.30
CA LEU A 826 30.47 -13.57 4.35
C LEU A 826 30.06 -12.94 5.69
N GLU A 827 28.88 -13.29 6.21
CA GLU A 827 28.38 -12.83 7.50
C GLU A 827 29.27 -13.33 8.66
N ALA A 828 29.77 -14.57 8.59
CA ALA A 828 30.68 -15.13 9.58
C ALA A 828 32.06 -14.44 9.58
N LEU A 829 32.55 -14.01 8.41
CA LEU A 829 33.78 -13.23 8.29
C LEU A 829 33.61 -11.79 8.85
N GLU A 830 32.47 -11.14 8.62
CA GLU A 830 32.17 -9.82 9.22
C GLU A 830 32.14 -9.85 10.76
N MET A 831 31.83 -11.00 11.37
CA MET A 831 31.90 -11.19 12.82
C MET A 831 33.33 -11.21 13.38
N GLU A 832 34.34 -11.51 12.57
CA GLU A 832 35.75 -11.45 12.98
C GLU A 832 36.40 -10.10 12.65
N ASP A 833 36.01 -9.43 11.56
CA ASP A 833 36.70 -8.24 11.01
C ASP A 833 36.09 -6.89 11.45
N GLN A 834 35.78 -6.73 12.74
CA GLN A 834 35.31 -5.45 13.30
C GLN A 834 36.44 -4.51 13.75
N ASP A 835 37.70 -4.95 13.74
CA ASP A 835 38.87 -4.14 14.13
C ASP A 835 39.25 -3.08 13.05
N GLY A 836 38.74 -3.21 11.81
CA GLY A 836 39.21 -2.42 10.65
C GLY A 836 38.44 -1.14 10.30
N ARG A 837 37.40 -0.73 11.05
CA ARG A 837 36.54 0.41 10.68
C ARG A 837 36.44 1.49 11.76
N ASP A 838 37.57 1.97 12.28
CA ASP A 838 37.70 3.32 12.84
C ASP A 838 39.17 3.59 13.27
N GLY A 839 39.95 4.27 12.42
CA GLY A 839 41.27 4.80 12.79
C GLY A 839 42.31 4.73 11.68
N LEU A 840 42.41 5.79 10.88
CA LEU A 840 43.63 6.06 10.12
C LEU A 840 44.64 6.75 11.07
N ASP A 841 45.55 5.96 11.62
CA ASP A 841 46.94 6.39 11.87
C ASP A 841 47.82 5.37 11.13
N GLU A 842 48.61 5.88 10.18
CA GLU A 842 49.64 5.12 9.47
C GLU A 842 50.76 4.71 10.44
N ASP A 843 51.34 3.55 10.18
CA ASP A 843 52.47 2.90 10.86
C ASP A 843 52.14 1.94 12.02
N LEU A 844 52.67 0.71 11.85
CA LEU A 844 52.63 -0.47 12.72
C LEU A 844 51.41 -1.39 12.53
N PHE A 845 51.49 -2.28 11.54
CA PHE A 845 51.81 -3.71 11.73
C PHE A 845 51.76 -4.40 10.37
N GLY A 846 52.93 -4.55 9.75
CA GLY A 846 53.09 -5.36 8.55
C GLY A 846 53.07 -6.84 8.90
N GLY A 847 52.27 -7.61 8.15
CA GLY A 847 52.46 -9.04 7.99
C GLY A 847 51.42 -9.92 8.68
N CYS A 848 50.17 -9.87 8.24
CA CYS A 848 49.24 -11.00 8.38
C CYS A 848 48.02 -10.90 7.43
N ASP A 849 48.21 -10.52 6.16
CA ASP A 849 47.07 -10.15 5.28
C ASP A 849 47.03 -10.84 3.91
N VAL A 850 47.53 -12.09 3.81
CA VAL A 850 47.54 -12.80 2.50
C VAL A 850 46.94 -14.23 2.57
N ALA A 851 46.61 -14.75 3.75
CA ALA A 851 46.06 -16.11 3.87
C ALA A 851 44.53 -16.17 3.78
N ALA A 852 43.81 -15.18 4.32
CA ALA A 852 42.34 -15.16 4.34
C ALA A 852 41.72 -14.76 2.98
N ALA A 853 42.37 -13.86 2.23
CA ALA A 853 41.92 -13.49 0.89
C ALA A 853 42.05 -14.63 -0.14
N GLY A 854 43.02 -15.53 0.05
CA GLY A 854 43.24 -16.68 -0.83
C GLY A 854 42.15 -17.76 -0.74
N GLY A 855 41.53 -17.95 0.43
CA GLY A 855 40.41 -18.88 0.60
C GLY A 855 39.12 -18.37 -0.07
N ALA A 856 38.86 -17.06 0.03
CA ALA A 856 37.74 -16.41 -0.63
C ALA A 856 37.89 -16.40 -2.17
N GLU A 857 39.11 -16.22 -2.70
CA GLU A 857 39.37 -16.34 -4.15
C GLU A 857 39.14 -17.75 -4.69
N VAL A 858 39.53 -18.81 -3.94
CA VAL A 858 39.32 -20.21 -4.34
C VAL A 858 37.83 -20.58 -4.30
N ALA A 859 37.07 -20.08 -3.32
CA ALA A 859 35.62 -20.24 -3.28
C ALA A 859 34.92 -19.52 -4.45
N VAL A 860 35.36 -18.29 -4.78
CA VAL A 860 34.81 -17.49 -5.89
C VAL A 860 35.21 -18.04 -7.27
N GLU A 861 36.42 -18.58 -7.44
CA GLU A 861 36.85 -19.22 -8.70
C GLU A 861 36.13 -20.55 -8.95
N GLY A 862 35.85 -21.34 -7.90
CA GLY A 862 34.99 -22.53 -8.01
C GLY A 862 33.53 -22.19 -8.37
N LEU A 863 33.02 -21.07 -7.84
CA LEU A 863 31.67 -20.54 -8.10
C LEU A 863 31.51 -19.88 -9.49
N ALA A 864 32.60 -19.42 -10.12
CA ALA A 864 32.56 -18.81 -11.45
C ALA A 864 32.33 -19.82 -12.59
N VAL A 865 32.54 -21.12 -12.33
CA VAL A 865 32.35 -22.21 -13.31
C VAL A 865 30.86 -22.58 -13.48
N CYS A 866 29.99 -22.19 -12.55
CA CYS A 866 28.57 -22.56 -12.53
C CYS A 866 27.66 -21.36 -12.84
N LYS A 867 27.72 -20.83 -14.07
CA LYS A 867 26.65 -19.98 -14.60
C LYS A 867 25.43 -20.84 -15.02
N PRO A 868 24.20 -20.36 -14.88
CA PRO A 868 23.01 -21.11 -15.30
C PRO A 868 23.06 -21.37 -16.82
N PHE A 869 22.92 -22.63 -17.22
CA PHE A 869 22.82 -23.03 -18.61
C PHE A 869 21.53 -22.47 -19.21
N GLU A 870 21.65 -21.44 -20.06
CA GLU A 870 20.62 -21.10 -21.04
C GLU A 870 20.37 -22.32 -21.93
N ARG A 871 19.10 -22.67 -22.18
CA ARG A 871 18.71 -23.75 -23.10
C ARG A 871 19.43 -23.59 -24.43
N VAL A 872 20.46 -24.41 -24.67
CA VAL A 872 21.19 -24.47 -25.93
C VAL A 872 20.32 -25.22 -26.93
N GLY A 873 19.49 -24.45 -27.64
CA GLY A 873 18.97 -24.84 -28.94
C GLY A 873 19.92 -24.36 -30.03
N ASP A 874 21.13 -24.91 -30.10
CA ASP A 874 22.03 -24.67 -31.25
C ASP A 874 22.77 -25.93 -31.66
N VAL A 875 22.47 -26.35 -32.89
CA VAL A 875 23.08 -27.46 -33.61
C VAL A 875 24.53 -27.10 -33.96
N VAL A 876 25.50 -27.79 -33.36
CA VAL A 876 26.90 -27.73 -33.82
C VAL A 876 27.28 -29.06 -34.48
N HIS A 877 27.48 -28.99 -35.80
CA HIS A 877 28.14 -30.02 -36.59
C HIS A 877 29.61 -30.15 -36.18
N VAL A 878 30.07 -31.36 -35.83
CA VAL A 878 31.49 -31.71 -35.90
C VAL A 878 31.65 -33.07 -36.59
N ARG A 879 32.29 -33.03 -37.78
CA ARG A 879 32.94 -34.18 -38.42
C ARG A 879 34.24 -34.47 -37.66
N GLY A 880 34.59 -35.75 -37.48
CA GLY A 880 35.95 -36.14 -37.10
C GLY A 880 36.09 -37.64 -36.85
N THR A 881 36.66 -38.31 -37.84
CA THR A 881 37.18 -39.68 -37.95
C THR A 881 38.12 -40.17 -36.83
N ASP A 882 38.21 -41.51 -36.73
CA ASP A 882 39.25 -42.39 -36.13
C ASP A 882 39.26 -42.42 -34.58
N VAL A 883 39.03 -43.54 -33.88
CA VAL A 883 39.48 -44.95 -34.02
C VAL A 883 38.42 -45.92 -33.50
#